data_AF-A0A412T0I0-F1
#
_entry.id   AF-A0A412T0I0-F1
#
_cell.length_a   1.000
_cell.length_b   1.000
_cell.length_c   1.000
_cell.angle_alpha   90.00
_cell.angle_beta   90.00
_cell.angle_gamma   90.00
#
_symmetry.space_group_name_H-M   'P 1'
#
loop_
_entity.id
_entity.type
_entity.pdbx_description
1 polymer ?
#
loop_
_entity_poly.entity_id
_entity_poly.type
_entity_poly.pdbx_seq_one_letter_code
_entity_poly.pdbx_strand_id
1 'polypeptide(L)'
;MAERPTYKLRFLDPKKRFPAMPEQPAGRSYGVVWKLFGEDQHESCYVVEFVGKSHVSLLGYVSVSGEVYKVDRPVSETPLPNDPDMELVLDESDSGIGEIVVRGANGTMRACARTVGSPEGPMREQSDHETWNSTRSLPYGEFMASMFLRYVIFADSENTIASTADADGLDEGMQNVVDKIKLVKLPEPVEVFLGFNTAPLPDAIETLLYRIDHAENPSGIERYAAALMSEIDLPRLRTIAAKSEMSLARIDRSKLFYLNFDRSLLDQDEIDMLLAIECRLNRLSAILEHIGAGLVPAASSPSLEGCALFDAWHIAKTTNDVPRLLDTASSDNPWGKPGTVACQPGGEWDVRTRFARIVEALNVVTRLDYTYRANVAEGIMLVRFGQSVVDAMPQREYDAQDDAWRELDEDTRAIWAAEHDARVALTLAAACFAAGTCITRCYVQIAAPDSEQGECVVATYFFGRAAYLADCVPVAKDLESMDMDDMPCKRVLEAYESTAPETIEPAEVHARPRDDHRMLPRALRDLLLADTADELEVMEEDDDPYVARVVELREQAKVDRTGAFEGFSRLVEELEAKCAVAELLATGPAQTQFCDNQLVRMVLPVLEEDRSVRILRAPDALYFAQHEICSFYAEQEDFERALPEVRHLYDLARSSMQSHFALINVLARLERFDEIIEVARHGLRIASDRSAIGYLFYRLAFAYWNCDQLDLALACYRLVPRGEESGSSALEEMQGLMNEMGVSEPPTFEEAVETIHKAGLELPPVSAVTNQLADAAVQLVDNGFFFLARGCIFQMWRTMGNDELGSLNRSLG
;
A
#
# COMPACT_ATOMS: atom_id res chain seq x y z
N MET A 1 -27.17 25.04 11.87
CA MET A 1 -28.11 24.54 10.82
C MET A 1 -28.65 23.20 11.27
N ALA A 2 -29.93 22.90 11.05
CA ALA A 2 -30.44 21.54 11.25
C ALA A 2 -29.70 20.58 10.30
N GLU A 3 -29.23 19.43 10.80
CA GLU A 3 -28.58 18.41 9.97
C GLU A 3 -29.53 17.95 8.87
N ARG A 4 -29.07 18.01 7.61
CA ARG A 4 -29.82 17.47 6.48
C ARG A 4 -29.86 15.94 6.59
N PRO A 5 -31.01 15.29 6.33
CA PRO A 5 -31.10 13.84 6.37
C PRO A 5 -30.15 13.21 5.35
N THR A 6 -29.47 12.14 5.75
CA THR A 6 -28.64 11.33 4.85
C THR A 6 -29.34 10.01 4.52
N TYR A 7 -29.23 9.59 3.26
CA TYR A 7 -29.86 8.38 2.74
C TYR A 7 -28.80 7.40 2.27
N LYS A 8 -28.92 6.14 2.69
CA LYS A 8 -27.98 5.09 2.32
C LYS A 8 -28.28 4.56 0.91
N LEU A 9 -27.30 4.65 0.02
CA LEU A 9 -27.31 4.04 -1.30
C LEU A 9 -26.99 2.55 -1.20
N ARG A 10 -27.77 1.74 -1.91
CA ARG A 10 -27.46 0.34 -2.20
C ARG A 10 -26.44 0.27 -3.33
N PHE A 11 -25.82 -0.91 -3.47
CA PHE A 11 -24.78 -1.13 -4.46
C PHE A 11 -25.26 -0.94 -5.91
N LEU A 12 -26.49 -1.35 -6.20
CA LEU A 12 -27.10 -1.29 -7.53
C LEU A 12 -27.87 0.00 -7.82
N ASP A 13 -27.90 0.95 -6.88
CA ASP A 13 -28.63 2.19 -7.10
C ASP A 13 -27.92 3.01 -8.18
N PRO A 14 -28.61 3.36 -9.28
CA PRO A 14 -28.01 4.12 -10.36
C PRO A 14 -27.63 5.51 -9.84
N LYS A 15 -26.37 5.87 -10.05
CA LYS A 15 -25.77 7.11 -9.58
C LYS A 15 -24.62 7.54 -10.47
N LYS A 16 -24.36 8.84 -10.51
CA LYS A 16 -23.21 9.41 -11.19
C LYS A 16 -22.62 10.52 -10.34
N ARG A 17 -21.31 10.43 -10.09
CA ARG A 17 -20.54 11.51 -9.50
C ARG A 17 -20.02 12.41 -10.61
N PHE A 18 -20.16 13.71 -10.45
CA PHE A 18 -19.53 14.64 -11.37
C PHE A 18 -18.03 14.77 -11.03
N PRO A 19 -17.16 14.89 -12.04
CA PRO A 19 -15.82 15.45 -11.84
C PRO A 19 -15.92 16.80 -11.11
N ALA A 20 -14.93 17.12 -10.28
CA ALA A 20 -14.91 18.36 -9.51
C ALA A 20 -15.16 19.57 -10.43
N MET A 21 -16.16 20.39 -10.09
CA MET A 21 -16.42 21.66 -10.78
C MET A 21 -15.51 22.75 -10.18
N PRO A 22 -15.01 23.71 -10.97
CA PRO A 22 -14.15 24.78 -10.46
C PRO A 22 -14.77 25.59 -9.31
N GLU A 23 -16.09 25.78 -9.34
CA GLU A 23 -16.85 26.54 -8.34
C GLU A 23 -17.30 25.68 -7.14
N GLN A 24 -16.94 24.39 -7.12
CA GLN A 24 -17.34 23.43 -6.09
C GLN A 24 -16.54 23.63 -4.80
N PRO A 25 -17.19 23.61 -3.62
CA PRO A 25 -16.46 23.63 -2.35
C PRO A 25 -15.49 22.45 -2.19
N ALA A 26 -14.27 22.73 -1.71
CA ALA A 26 -13.21 21.75 -1.57
C ALA A 26 -13.61 20.56 -0.66
N GLY A 27 -13.17 19.35 -1.03
CA GLY A 27 -13.42 18.12 -0.27
C GLY A 27 -14.85 17.56 -0.34
N ARG A 28 -15.78 18.25 -0.99
CA ARG A 28 -17.15 17.76 -1.20
C ARG A 28 -17.26 17.05 -2.54
N SER A 29 -18.27 16.18 -2.69
CA SER A 29 -18.51 15.46 -3.95
C SER A 29 -19.99 15.53 -4.28
N TYR A 30 -20.31 15.93 -5.51
CA TYR A 30 -21.69 16.12 -5.96
C TYR A 30 -22.00 15.26 -7.19
N GLY A 31 -23.29 15.07 -7.44
CA GLY A 31 -23.76 14.39 -8.63
C GLY A 31 -25.24 14.09 -8.57
N VAL A 32 -25.62 13.01 -9.21
CA VAL A 32 -27.03 12.63 -9.39
C VAL A 32 -27.28 11.19 -9.00
N VAL A 33 -28.48 10.93 -8.52
CA VAL A 33 -29.04 9.59 -8.30
C VAL A 33 -30.40 9.49 -8.97
N TRP A 34 -30.77 8.29 -9.38
CA TRP A 34 -32.03 8.03 -10.07
C TRP A 34 -32.84 6.98 -9.33
N LYS A 35 -34.16 7.12 -9.32
CA LYS A 35 -35.10 6.10 -8.84
C LYS A 35 -34.84 5.60 -7.41
N LEU A 36 -34.17 6.41 -6.58
CA LEU A 36 -33.75 6.03 -5.23
C LEU A 36 -34.94 5.86 -4.29
N PHE A 37 -36.02 6.61 -4.52
CA PHE A 37 -37.19 6.69 -3.63
C PHE A 37 -38.49 6.16 -4.28
N GLY A 38 -38.38 5.33 -5.32
CA GLY A 38 -39.50 4.77 -6.08
C GLY A 38 -39.57 5.27 -7.52
N GLU A 39 -40.60 4.85 -8.26
CA GLU A 39 -40.86 5.39 -9.61
C GLU A 39 -41.73 6.65 -9.51
N ASP A 40 -41.16 7.78 -9.94
CA ASP A 40 -41.89 9.02 -10.21
C ASP A 40 -41.79 9.32 -11.71
N GLN A 41 -42.94 9.48 -12.37
CA GLN A 41 -43.01 9.74 -13.81
C GLN A 41 -42.52 11.14 -14.18
N HIS A 42 -42.42 12.03 -13.20
CA HIS A 42 -41.92 13.39 -13.40
C HIS A 42 -40.44 13.52 -13.03
N GLU A 43 -39.80 12.48 -12.49
CA GLU A 43 -38.41 12.53 -12.06
C GLU A 43 -37.47 12.36 -13.26
N SER A 44 -36.62 13.35 -13.47
CA SER A 44 -35.41 13.19 -14.28
C SER A 44 -34.26 12.65 -13.42
N CYS A 45 -33.97 13.28 -12.28
CA CYS A 45 -33.03 12.78 -11.26
C CYS A 45 -33.11 13.61 -9.95
N TYR A 46 -32.50 13.10 -8.89
CA TYR A 46 -32.16 13.91 -7.71
C TYR A 46 -30.71 14.38 -7.78
N VAL A 47 -30.49 15.65 -7.44
CA VAL A 47 -29.17 16.25 -7.20
C VAL A 47 -28.76 16.00 -5.76
N VAL A 48 -27.55 15.46 -5.57
CA VAL A 48 -27.06 15.03 -4.26
C VAL A 48 -25.64 15.49 -3.95
N GLU A 49 -25.37 15.63 -2.66
CA GLU A 49 -24.03 15.62 -2.09
C GLU A 49 -23.71 14.20 -1.59
N PHE A 50 -22.58 13.64 -1.99
CA PHE A 50 -22.11 12.34 -1.52
C PHE A 50 -21.38 12.50 -0.19
N VAL A 51 -22.09 12.18 0.89
CA VAL A 51 -21.54 12.18 2.26
C VAL A 51 -20.89 10.81 2.50
N GLY A 52 -19.67 10.63 1.97
CA GLY A 52 -18.94 9.36 2.01
C GLY A 52 -19.20 8.45 0.81
N LYS A 53 -18.95 7.13 0.96
CA LYS A 53 -19.02 6.16 -0.15
C LYS A 53 -20.45 5.69 -0.47
N SER A 54 -21.30 5.58 0.55
CA SER A 54 -22.61 4.93 0.45
C SER A 54 -23.76 5.76 1.02
N HIS A 55 -23.54 7.04 1.36
CA HIS A 55 -24.61 7.93 1.79
C HIS A 55 -24.66 9.18 0.92
N VAL A 56 -25.87 9.73 0.78
CA VAL A 56 -26.15 10.95 0.05
C VAL A 56 -27.04 11.88 0.87
N SER A 57 -26.81 13.19 0.76
CA SER A 57 -27.76 14.22 1.17
C SER A 57 -28.43 14.79 -0.08
N LEU A 58 -29.74 14.96 -0.04
CA LEU A 58 -30.48 15.59 -1.14
C LEU A 58 -30.23 17.10 -1.16
N LEU A 59 -30.12 17.65 -2.36
CA LEU A 59 -29.94 19.08 -2.62
C LEU A 59 -31.02 19.63 -3.54
N GLY A 60 -31.45 18.84 -4.52
CA GLY A 60 -32.45 19.25 -5.49
C GLY A 60 -33.12 18.10 -6.21
N TYR A 61 -34.25 18.39 -6.82
CA TYR A 61 -35.05 17.49 -7.64
C TYR A 61 -35.18 18.09 -9.03
N VAL A 62 -34.77 17.35 -10.06
CA VAL A 62 -34.87 17.74 -11.46
C VAL A 62 -36.09 17.04 -12.07
N SER A 63 -37.05 17.84 -12.54
CA SER A 63 -38.21 17.36 -13.27
C SER A 63 -37.87 17.05 -14.73
N VAL A 64 -38.64 16.19 -15.38
CA VAL A 64 -38.61 16.01 -16.84
C VAL A 64 -39.15 17.21 -17.62
N SER A 65 -39.87 18.13 -16.97
CA SER A 65 -40.52 19.31 -17.57
C SER A 65 -39.62 20.53 -17.75
N GLY A 66 -38.36 20.51 -17.28
CA GLY A 66 -37.49 21.69 -17.29
C GLY A 66 -37.27 22.32 -15.93
N GLU A 67 -38.05 21.94 -14.92
CA GLU A 67 -38.09 22.58 -13.60
C GLU A 67 -37.15 21.88 -12.60
N VAL A 68 -36.46 22.66 -11.77
CA VAL A 68 -35.57 22.17 -10.70
C VAL A 68 -35.89 22.86 -9.39
N TYR A 69 -36.02 22.05 -8.33
CA TYR A 69 -36.44 22.50 -7.00
C TYR A 69 -35.41 22.11 -5.94
N LYS A 70 -35.12 23.01 -4.99
CA LYS A 70 -34.38 22.71 -3.78
C LYS A 70 -35.20 21.77 -2.89
N VAL A 71 -34.63 20.62 -2.57
CA VAL A 71 -35.25 19.65 -1.65
C VAL A 71 -34.19 19.06 -0.73
N ASP A 72 -34.55 18.83 0.53
CA ASP A 72 -33.74 18.13 1.53
C ASP A 72 -34.31 16.74 1.89
N ARG A 73 -35.48 16.40 1.32
CA ARG A 73 -36.21 15.14 1.50
C ARG A 73 -36.81 14.66 0.17
N PRO A 74 -37.10 13.35 0.03
CA PRO A 74 -37.77 12.81 -1.15
C PRO A 74 -39.12 13.48 -1.40
N VAL A 75 -39.49 13.64 -2.66
CA VAL A 75 -40.79 14.21 -3.07
C VAL A 75 -41.96 13.34 -2.58
N SER A 76 -41.73 12.04 -2.38
CA SER A 76 -42.69 11.12 -1.78
C SER A 76 -42.99 11.43 -0.30
N GLU A 77 -42.09 12.12 0.40
CA GLU A 77 -42.25 12.53 1.79
C GLU A 77 -42.68 13.99 1.92
N THR A 78 -42.16 14.87 1.07
CA THR A 78 -42.43 16.32 1.09
C THR A 78 -42.77 16.79 -0.34
N PRO A 79 -44.00 17.27 -0.60
CA PRO A 79 -44.39 17.71 -1.93
C PRO A 79 -43.55 18.90 -2.39
N LEU A 80 -43.32 18.98 -3.70
CA LEU A 80 -42.56 20.08 -4.30
C LEU A 80 -43.22 21.44 -4.04
N PRO A 81 -42.41 22.50 -3.83
CA PRO A 81 -42.92 23.87 -3.84
C PRO A 81 -43.65 24.21 -5.15
N ASN A 82 -44.58 25.16 -5.11
CA ASN A 82 -45.32 25.60 -6.30
C ASN A 82 -44.44 26.29 -7.37
N ASP A 83 -43.24 26.69 -6.98
CA ASP A 83 -42.37 27.63 -7.68
C ASP A 83 -40.98 27.00 -7.81
N PRO A 84 -40.44 26.79 -9.03
CA PRO A 84 -39.11 26.22 -9.20
C PRO A 84 -38.00 27.21 -8.86
N ASP A 85 -36.87 26.69 -8.37
CA ASP A 85 -35.66 27.46 -8.08
C ASP A 85 -34.84 27.73 -9.36
N MET A 86 -34.95 26.83 -10.34
CA MET A 86 -34.34 26.98 -11.66
C MET A 86 -35.20 26.30 -12.72
N GLU A 87 -35.25 26.86 -13.91
CA GLU A 87 -36.02 26.33 -15.03
C GLU A 87 -35.22 26.44 -16.33
N LEU A 88 -35.39 25.45 -17.22
CA LEU A 88 -34.96 25.52 -18.61
C LEU A 88 -36.12 26.03 -19.47
N VAL A 89 -35.93 27.19 -20.08
CA VAL A 89 -36.88 27.79 -21.02
C VAL A 89 -36.34 27.59 -22.43
N LEU A 90 -37.01 26.77 -23.24
CA LEU A 90 -36.65 26.55 -24.65
C LEU A 90 -37.20 27.66 -25.54
N ASP A 91 -36.48 28.00 -26.61
CA ASP A 91 -36.94 28.97 -27.60
C ASP A 91 -38.14 28.41 -28.39
N GLU A 92 -39.19 29.21 -28.56
CA GLU A 92 -40.43 28.81 -29.27
C GLU A 92 -40.20 28.45 -30.75
N SER A 93 -39.12 28.96 -31.34
CA SER A 93 -38.77 28.79 -32.76
C SER A 93 -37.74 27.68 -33.03
N ASP A 94 -36.92 27.33 -32.03
CA ASP A 94 -35.92 26.25 -32.12
C ASP A 94 -35.74 25.55 -30.76
N SER A 95 -36.28 24.34 -30.63
CA SER A 95 -36.17 23.53 -29.40
C SER A 95 -34.75 23.02 -29.12
N GLY A 96 -33.78 23.28 -30.00
CA GLY A 96 -32.35 23.05 -29.80
C GLY A 96 -31.63 24.22 -29.13
N ILE A 97 -32.33 25.32 -28.80
CA ILE A 97 -31.78 26.48 -28.10
C ILE A 97 -32.65 26.76 -26.88
N GLY A 98 -32.01 27.07 -25.75
CA GLY A 98 -32.70 27.39 -24.52
C GLY A 98 -31.92 28.31 -23.60
N GLU A 99 -32.58 28.77 -22.55
CA GLU A 99 -32.00 29.57 -21.49
C GLU A 99 -32.26 28.93 -20.13
N ILE A 100 -31.24 28.90 -19.28
CA ILE A 100 -31.39 28.58 -17.86
C ILE A 100 -31.77 29.86 -17.13
N VAL A 101 -32.94 29.85 -16.52
CA VAL A 101 -33.43 30.93 -15.65
C VAL A 101 -33.42 30.46 -14.20
N VAL A 102 -32.91 31.30 -13.31
CA VAL A 102 -32.79 31.00 -11.87
C VAL A 102 -33.60 32.01 -11.07
N ARG A 103 -34.26 31.53 -10.02
CA ARG A 103 -35.03 32.37 -9.10
C ARG A 103 -34.08 33.11 -8.15
N GLY A 104 -34.09 34.43 -8.21
CA GLY A 104 -33.36 35.27 -7.24
C GLY A 104 -34.06 35.36 -5.88
N ALA A 105 -33.36 35.88 -4.87
CA ALA A 105 -33.89 36.04 -3.50
C ALA A 105 -35.15 36.94 -3.39
N ASN A 106 -35.42 37.77 -4.40
CA ASN A 106 -36.62 38.60 -4.53
C ASN A 106 -37.80 37.88 -5.23
N GLY A 107 -37.64 36.60 -5.57
CA GLY A 107 -38.64 35.78 -6.26
C GLY A 107 -38.74 35.98 -7.77
N THR A 108 -37.92 36.85 -8.38
CA THR A 108 -37.92 37.04 -9.85
C THR A 108 -36.98 36.06 -10.54
N MET A 109 -37.44 35.49 -11.65
CA MET A 109 -36.60 34.63 -12.52
C MET A 109 -35.63 35.49 -13.34
N ARG A 110 -34.36 35.08 -13.38
CA ARG A 110 -33.29 35.76 -14.14
C ARG A 110 -32.58 34.76 -15.04
N ALA A 111 -32.39 35.10 -16.31
CA ALA A 111 -31.57 34.32 -17.23
C ALA A 111 -30.09 34.35 -16.81
N CYS A 112 -29.48 33.17 -16.68
CA CYS A 112 -28.13 32.96 -16.17
C CYS A 112 -27.19 32.33 -17.22
N ALA A 113 -27.72 31.52 -18.14
CA ALA A 113 -26.92 30.87 -19.17
C ALA A 113 -27.76 30.54 -20.41
N ARG A 114 -27.12 30.53 -21.58
CA ARG A 114 -27.70 30.01 -22.82
C ARG A 114 -27.28 28.56 -23.01
N THR A 115 -28.13 27.78 -23.65
CA THR A 115 -27.94 26.33 -23.84
C THR A 115 -28.21 25.95 -25.28
N VAL A 116 -27.48 24.94 -25.76
CA VAL A 116 -27.69 24.31 -27.07
C VAL A 116 -27.88 22.81 -26.91
N GLY A 117 -28.77 22.23 -27.70
CA GLY A 117 -29.25 20.85 -27.59
C GLY A 117 -30.70 20.78 -27.11
N SER A 118 -31.29 19.58 -27.15
CA SER A 118 -32.68 19.34 -26.72
C SER A 118 -32.73 18.36 -25.54
N PRO A 119 -33.82 18.36 -24.74
CA PRO A 119 -33.99 17.40 -23.64
C PRO A 119 -33.97 15.92 -24.07
N GLU A 120 -34.35 15.60 -25.31
CA GLU A 120 -34.25 14.24 -25.87
C GLU A 120 -32.83 13.87 -26.34
N GLY A 121 -31.93 14.85 -26.40
CA GLY A 121 -30.54 14.71 -26.85
C GLY A 121 -29.52 15.18 -25.82
N PRO A 122 -28.23 15.22 -26.19
CA PRO A 122 -27.21 15.83 -25.35
C PRO A 122 -27.37 17.36 -25.35
N MET A 123 -27.19 17.96 -24.18
CA MET A 123 -27.25 19.40 -23.94
C MET A 123 -25.89 19.94 -23.52
N ARG A 124 -25.64 21.21 -23.81
CA ARG A 124 -24.40 21.92 -23.49
C ARG A 124 -24.64 23.39 -23.27
N GLU A 125 -23.84 24.03 -22.41
CA GLU A 125 -23.87 25.47 -22.23
C GLU A 125 -23.25 26.19 -23.44
N GLN A 126 -23.90 27.24 -23.91
CA GLN A 126 -23.36 28.17 -24.90
C GLN A 126 -22.83 29.40 -24.18
N SER A 127 -21.51 29.45 -24.00
CA SER A 127 -20.79 30.55 -23.37
C SER A 127 -19.67 31.06 -24.29
N ASP A 128 -19.42 32.37 -24.26
CA ASP A 128 -18.32 33.00 -25.00
C ASP A 128 -16.94 32.70 -24.35
N HIS A 129 -16.94 32.12 -23.15
CA HIS A 129 -15.76 31.65 -22.43
C HIS A 129 -15.89 30.16 -22.07
N GLU A 130 -14.76 29.48 -22.00
CA GLU A 130 -14.71 28.06 -21.63
C GLU A 130 -15.12 27.87 -20.16
N THR A 131 -16.12 27.02 -19.91
CA THR A 131 -16.65 26.67 -18.59
C THR A 131 -16.74 25.15 -18.46
N TRP A 132 -16.96 24.66 -17.24
CA TRP A 132 -17.15 23.22 -17.02
C TRP A 132 -18.32 22.65 -17.85
N ASN A 133 -19.41 23.42 -18.01
CA ASN A 133 -20.62 23.05 -18.74
C ASN A 133 -20.55 23.33 -20.25
N SER A 134 -19.71 24.25 -20.72
CA SER A 134 -19.58 24.55 -22.17
C SER A 134 -18.59 23.62 -22.87
N THR A 135 -17.73 22.94 -22.12
CA THR A 135 -16.79 21.92 -22.61
C THR A 135 -17.37 20.51 -22.66
N ARG A 136 -18.55 20.29 -22.08
CA ARG A 136 -19.15 18.96 -21.90
C ARG A 136 -20.55 18.89 -22.50
N SER A 137 -20.77 17.93 -23.38
CA SER A 137 -22.11 17.54 -23.81
C SER A 137 -22.65 16.49 -22.85
N LEU A 138 -23.75 16.80 -22.14
CA LEU A 138 -24.31 15.98 -21.07
C LEU A 138 -25.76 15.58 -21.40
N PRO A 139 -26.23 14.40 -20.96
CA PRO A 139 -27.65 14.06 -20.97
C PRO A 139 -28.46 15.07 -20.13
N TYR A 140 -29.72 15.31 -20.49
CA TYR A 140 -30.62 16.31 -19.88
C TYR A 140 -30.56 16.37 -18.34
N GLY A 141 -30.80 15.27 -17.64
CA GLY A 141 -30.82 15.26 -16.17
C GLY A 141 -29.48 15.64 -15.54
N GLU A 142 -28.38 15.18 -16.12
CA GLU A 142 -27.04 15.52 -15.67
C GLU A 142 -26.68 16.98 -15.96
N PHE A 143 -27.07 17.46 -17.14
CA PHE A 143 -26.91 18.85 -17.55
C PHE A 143 -27.64 19.79 -16.58
N MET A 144 -28.94 19.55 -16.36
CA MET A 144 -29.76 20.34 -15.44
C MET A 144 -29.23 20.29 -14.00
N ALA A 145 -28.82 19.12 -13.51
CA ALA A 145 -28.23 18.99 -12.18
C ALA A 145 -26.93 19.79 -12.03
N SER A 146 -26.06 19.79 -13.05
CA SER A 146 -24.81 20.56 -13.01
C SER A 146 -25.04 22.07 -13.08
N MET A 147 -26.01 22.55 -13.88
CA MET A 147 -26.39 23.96 -13.91
C MET A 147 -27.00 24.41 -12.58
N PHE A 148 -27.82 23.56 -11.95
CA PHE A 148 -28.38 23.80 -10.62
C PHE A 148 -27.29 23.88 -9.54
N LEU A 149 -26.33 22.94 -9.54
CA LEU A 149 -25.19 23.00 -8.64
C LEU A 149 -24.45 24.33 -8.78
N ARG A 150 -24.15 24.75 -10.02
CA ARG A 150 -23.38 25.97 -10.30
C ARG A 150 -24.12 27.25 -9.89
N TYR A 151 -25.34 27.45 -10.39
CA TYR A 151 -26.04 28.73 -10.24
C TYR A 151 -26.92 28.84 -9.00
N VAL A 152 -27.21 27.72 -8.34
CA VAL A 152 -28.14 27.70 -7.21
C VAL A 152 -27.48 27.22 -5.92
N ILE A 153 -26.62 26.19 -5.98
CA ILE A 153 -25.95 25.67 -4.77
C ILE A 153 -24.63 26.39 -4.51
N PHE A 154 -23.77 26.53 -5.53
CA PHE A 154 -22.44 27.12 -5.38
C PHE A 154 -22.50 28.65 -5.31
N ALA A 155 -23.40 29.28 -6.06
CA ALA A 155 -23.66 30.72 -5.97
C ALA A 155 -24.20 31.14 -4.60
N ASP A 156 -25.00 30.28 -3.94
CA ASP A 156 -25.43 30.52 -2.56
C ASP A 156 -24.29 30.37 -1.55
N SER A 157 -23.26 29.55 -1.80
CA SER A 157 -22.04 29.49 -0.98
C SER A 157 -21.15 30.72 -1.12
N GLU A 158 -21.05 31.33 -2.30
CA GLU A 158 -20.41 32.65 -2.42
C GLU A 158 -21.21 33.74 -1.68
N ASN A 159 -22.54 33.67 -1.70
CA ASN A 159 -23.40 34.57 -0.93
C ASN A 159 -23.50 34.23 0.56
N THR A 160 -23.21 33.02 1.03
CA THR A 160 -23.14 32.71 2.48
C THR A 160 -21.77 33.05 3.05
N ILE A 161 -20.70 33.02 2.25
CA ILE A 161 -19.41 33.61 2.61
C ILE A 161 -19.52 35.14 2.62
N ALA A 162 -20.33 35.73 1.71
CA ALA A 162 -20.58 37.18 1.68
C ALA A 162 -21.68 37.66 2.65
N SER A 163 -22.62 36.82 3.11
CA SER A 163 -23.71 37.22 4.04
C SER A 163 -23.51 36.79 5.49
N THR A 164 -22.42 36.09 5.81
CA THR A 164 -21.82 36.18 7.15
C THR A 164 -20.75 37.28 7.24
N ALA A 165 -20.48 37.98 6.15
CA ALA A 165 -19.74 39.23 6.16
C ALA A 165 -20.71 40.42 6.22
N ASP A 166 -21.41 40.55 7.35
CA ASP A 166 -21.47 41.89 7.94
C ASP A 166 -20.02 42.24 8.29
N ALA A 167 -19.32 42.84 7.31
CA ALA A 167 -17.94 43.29 7.38
C ALA A 167 -17.80 44.54 8.29
N ASP A 168 -18.48 44.51 9.43
CA ASP A 168 -18.44 45.53 10.49
C ASP A 168 -18.19 44.89 11.88
N GLY A 169 -17.71 43.64 11.94
CA GLY A 169 -17.50 42.94 13.22
C GLY A 169 -16.44 41.84 13.28
N LEU A 170 -15.53 41.71 12.30
CA LEU A 170 -14.36 40.82 12.43
C LEU A 170 -13.23 41.56 13.14
N ASP A 171 -12.59 40.90 14.10
CA ASP A 171 -11.39 41.39 14.77
C ASP A 171 -10.25 41.60 13.73
N GLU A 172 -9.44 42.64 13.89
CA GLU A 172 -8.39 43.03 12.92
C GLU A 172 -7.42 41.87 12.64
N GLY A 173 -7.13 41.05 13.67
CA GLY A 173 -6.29 39.85 13.53
C GLY A 173 -6.90 38.73 12.66
N MET A 174 -8.22 38.53 12.73
CA MET A 174 -8.90 37.51 11.91
C MET A 174 -8.96 37.93 10.44
N GLN A 175 -9.13 39.22 10.18
CA GLN A 175 -9.08 39.76 8.82
C GLN A 175 -7.68 39.63 8.21
N ASN A 176 -6.62 39.84 9.00
CA ASN A 176 -5.24 39.65 8.56
C ASN A 176 -4.99 38.19 8.12
N VAL A 177 -5.37 37.20 8.94
CA VAL A 177 -5.25 35.77 8.58
C VAL A 177 -5.93 35.47 7.25
N VAL A 178 -7.19 35.90 7.09
CA VAL A 178 -8.00 35.67 5.89
C VAL A 178 -7.31 36.24 4.65
N ASP A 179 -6.71 37.43 4.75
CA ASP A 179 -6.03 38.08 3.63
C ASP A 179 -4.74 37.35 3.23
N LYS A 180 -3.97 36.79 4.18
CA LYS A 180 -2.72 36.05 3.90
C LYS A 180 -2.96 34.67 3.29
N ILE A 181 -3.97 33.93 3.77
CA ILE A 181 -4.29 32.57 3.27
C ILE A 181 -5.07 32.58 1.95
N LYS A 182 -5.58 33.75 1.54
CA LYS A 182 -6.34 33.91 0.29
C LYS A 182 -5.52 33.49 -0.92
N LEU A 183 -6.09 32.61 -1.73
CA LEU A 183 -5.47 32.18 -2.99
C LEU A 183 -5.55 33.29 -4.04
N VAL A 184 -4.38 33.77 -4.48
CA VAL A 184 -4.24 34.74 -5.57
C VAL A 184 -3.88 33.99 -6.85
N LYS A 185 -4.61 34.27 -7.94
CA LYS A 185 -4.34 33.68 -9.25
C LYS A 185 -2.98 34.13 -9.76
N LEU A 186 -2.16 33.17 -10.19
CA LEU A 186 -0.83 33.43 -10.73
C LEU A 186 -0.90 33.82 -12.22
N PRO A 187 0.03 34.65 -12.72
CA PRO A 187 0.11 34.99 -14.14
C PRO A 187 0.46 33.76 -15.00
N GLU A 188 1.31 32.87 -14.49
CA GLU A 188 1.64 31.58 -15.08
C GLU A 188 1.59 30.49 -13.99
N PRO A 189 1.18 29.25 -14.31
CA PRO A 189 1.22 28.16 -13.36
C PRO A 189 2.65 27.82 -12.92
N VAL A 190 2.82 27.52 -11.64
CA VAL A 190 4.14 27.26 -11.04
C VAL A 190 4.30 25.80 -10.63
N GLU A 191 5.39 25.18 -11.02
CA GLU A 191 5.72 23.79 -10.66
C GLU A 191 6.96 23.71 -9.75
N VAL A 192 6.70 23.60 -8.44
CA VAL A 192 7.74 23.63 -7.40
C VAL A 192 8.60 22.36 -7.43
N PHE A 193 7.99 21.18 -7.57
CA PHE A 193 8.70 19.89 -7.59
C PHE A 193 9.22 19.48 -8.98
N LEU A 194 9.25 20.38 -9.96
CA LEU A 194 9.79 20.09 -11.30
C LEU A 194 11.23 19.56 -11.19
N GLY A 195 11.46 18.37 -11.77
CA GLY A 195 12.78 17.72 -11.84
C GLY A 195 13.14 16.80 -10.68
N PHE A 196 12.35 16.79 -9.58
CA PHE A 196 12.62 15.94 -8.41
C PHE A 196 12.50 14.43 -8.66
N ASN A 197 11.81 14.02 -9.73
CA ASN A 197 11.66 12.62 -10.14
C ASN A 197 12.72 12.17 -11.16
N THR A 198 13.53 13.09 -11.69
CA THR A 198 14.49 12.80 -12.77
C THR A 198 15.94 13.16 -12.44
N ALA A 199 16.17 14.12 -11.55
CA ALA A 199 17.50 14.59 -11.18
C ALA A 199 17.89 14.08 -9.79
N PRO A 200 19.20 13.95 -9.49
CA PRO A 200 19.66 13.74 -8.12
C PRO A 200 19.10 14.81 -7.18
N LEU A 201 18.71 14.41 -5.97
CA LEU A 201 18.05 15.31 -5.00
C LEU A 201 18.79 16.65 -4.76
N PRO A 202 20.13 16.69 -4.59
CA PRO A 202 20.85 17.96 -4.44
C PRO A 202 20.68 18.88 -5.65
N ASP A 203 20.70 18.32 -6.86
CA ASP A 203 20.60 19.09 -8.11
C ASP A 203 19.17 19.61 -8.31
N ALA A 204 18.16 18.81 -7.95
CA ALA A 204 16.76 19.21 -7.99
C ALA A 204 16.47 20.40 -7.06
N ILE A 205 17.00 20.36 -5.84
CA ILE A 205 16.89 21.46 -4.86
C ILE A 205 17.63 22.71 -5.36
N GLU A 206 18.88 22.59 -5.82
CA GLU A 206 19.65 23.72 -6.34
C GLU A 206 18.97 24.35 -7.58
N THR A 207 18.41 23.53 -8.47
CA THR A 207 17.66 24.00 -9.64
C THR A 207 16.37 24.73 -9.25
N LEU A 208 15.66 24.28 -8.21
CA LEU A 208 14.50 24.99 -7.66
C LEU A 208 14.90 26.36 -7.13
N LEU A 209 15.94 26.45 -6.29
CA LEU A 209 16.44 27.70 -5.73
C LEU A 209 16.86 28.67 -6.84
N TYR A 210 17.61 28.19 -7.84
CA TYR A 210 18.04 28.99 -8.98
C TYR A 210 16.85 29.59 -9.74
N ARG A 211 15.83 28.77 -10.06
CA ARG A 211 14.62 29.23 -10.77
C ARG A 211 13.90 30.33 -10.03
N ILE A 212 13.75 30.20 -8.71
CA ILE A 212 13.03 31.17 -7.88
C ILE A 212 13.82 32.47 -7.73
N ASP A 213 15.14 32.39 -7.51
CA ASP A 213 16.02 33.57 -7.39
C ASP A 213 16.05 34.42 -8.68
N HIS A 214 15.86 33.78 -9.84
CA HIS A 214 15.83 34.45 -11.15
C HIS A 214 14.42 34.83 -11.62
N ALA A 215 13.38 34.58 -10.81
CA ALA A 215 12.01 34.97 -11.13
C ALA A 215 11.77 36.46 -10.80
N GLU A 216 11.14 37.22 -11.71
CA GLU A 216 10.88 38.65 -11.48
C GLU A 216 9.90 38.91 -10.32
N ASN A 217 8.92 38.01 -10.13
CA ASN A 217 7.91 38.14 -9.07
C ASN A 217 7.46 36.75 -8.59
N PRO A 218 8.29 36.06 -7.77
CA PRO A 218 7.96 34.72 -7.29
C PRO A 218 6.70 34.74 -6.41
N SER A 219 5.83 33.77 -6.63
CA SER A 219 4.61 33.56 -5.87
C SER A 219 4.88 33.28 -4.38
N GLY A 220 3.85 33.33 -3.53
CA GLY A 220 4.02 33.02 -2.10
C GLY A 220 4.52 31.61 -1.86
N ILE A 221 4.02 30.63 -2.63
CA ILE A 221 4.45 29.22 -2.53
C ILE A 221 5.90 29.01 -3.02
N GLU A 222 6.35 29.75 -4.04
CA GLU A 222 7.76 29.73 -4.46
C GLU A 222 8.66 30.34 -3.39
N ARG A 223 8.29 31.50 -2.85
CA ARG A 223 9.06 32.14 -1.78
C ARG A 223 9.14 31.24 -0.54
N TYR A 224 8.05 30.55 -0.20
CA TYR A 224 8.02 29.61 0.91
C TYR A 224 8.86 28.35 0.64
N ALA A 225 8.77 27.79 -0.57
CA ALA A 225 9.62 26.67 -0.99
C ALA A 225 11.12 27.05 -0.94
N ALA A 226 11.48 28.23 -1.43
CA ALA A 226 12.85 28.75 -1.34
C ALA A 226 13.29 28.93 0.11
N ALA A 227 12.43 29.43 1.00
CA ALA A 227 12.74 29.56 2.42
C ALA A 227 13.07 28.19 3.04
N LEU A 228 12.22 27.17 2.84
CA LEU A 228 12.46 25.82 3.37
C LEU A 228 13.73 25.17 2.80
N MET A 229 13.93 25.29 1.48
CA MET A 229 15.05 24.63 0.80
C MET A 229 16.39 25.33 1.06
N SER A 230 16.40 26.63 1.37
CA SER A 230 17.63 27.37 1.69
C SER A 230 18.23 26.98 3.06
N GLU A 231 17.45 26.33 3.93
CA GLU A 231 17.95 25.80 5.20
C GLU A 231 18.83 24.55 5.03
N ILE A 232 18.81 23.92 3.85
CA ILE A 232 19.50 22.66 3.60
C ILE A 232 20.97 22.94 3.31
N ASP A 233 21.87 22.27 4.05
CA ASP A 233 23.30 22.23 3.75
C ASP A 233 23.56 21.41 2.47
N LEU A 234 23.43 22.06 1.31
CA LEU A 234 23.64 21.43 0.01
C LEU A 234 25.05 20.79 -0.14
N PRO A 235 26.17 21.43 0.27
CA PRO A 235 27.49 20.80 0.28
C PRO A 235 27.54 19.49 1.08
N ARG A 236 26.92 19.45 2.25
CA ARG A 236 26.85 18.23 3.06
C ARG A 236 25.95 17.19 2.39
N LEU A 237 24.78 17.57 1.87
CA LEU A 237 23.89 16.66 1.15
C LEU A 237 24.57 16.00 -0.06
N ARG A 238 25.39 16.75 -0.81
CA ARG A 238 26.20 16.20 -1.92
C ARG A 238 27.21 15.17 -1.45
N THR A 239 27.77 15.36 -0.26
CA THR A 239 28.70 14.39 0.35
C THR A 239 27.98 13.09 0.71
N ILE A 240 26.77 13.19 1.27
CA ILE A 240 25.94 12.01 1.61
C ILE A 240 25.49 11.28 0.33
N ALA A 241 25.05 12.02 -0.70
CA ALA A 241 24.64 11.44 -1.99
C ALA A 241 25.77 10.73 -2.74
N ALA A 242 27.03 11.05 -2.44
CA ALA A 242 28.20 10.33 -2.96
C ALA A 242 28.46 9.00 -2.22
N LYS A 243 27.96 8.84 -0.99
CA LYS A 243 28.11 7.64 -0.17
C LYS A 243 26.98 6.62 -0.37
N SER A 244 25.75 7.10 -0.51
CA SER A 244 24.53 6.28 -0.54
C SER A 244 23.64 6.70 -1.71
N GLU A 245 23.18 5.73 -2.51
CA GLU A 245 22.20 6.01 -3.57
C GLU A 245 20.87 6.44 -2.93
N MET A 246 20.31 7.55 -3.43
CA MET A 246 19.08 8.13 -2.92
C MET A 246 18.00 8.11 -4.00
N SER A 247 16.80 7.66 -3.63
CA SER A 247 15.62 7.81 -4.49
C SER A 247 14.45 8.38 -3.71
N LEU A 248 13.74 9.32 -4.34
CA LEU A 248 12.55 9.93 -3.79
C LEU A 248 11.32 9.23 -4.36
N ALA A 249 10.55 8.57 -3.50
CA ALA A 249 9.27 7.97 -3.85
C ALA A 249 8.14 8.82 -3.27
N ARG A 250 6.98 8.85 -3.95
CA ARG A 250 5.76 9.44 -3.40
C ARG A 250 4.72 8.35 -3.20
N ILE A 251 4.22 8.24 -1.98
CA ILE A 251 3.25 7.22 -1.60
C ILE A 251 1.85 7.71 -1.96
N ASP A 252 1.16 7.00 -2.85
CA ASP A 252 -0.13 7.43 -3.39
C ASP A 252 -1.23 7.58 -2.33
N ARG A 253 -1.14 6.82 -1.24
CA ARG A 253 -2.19 6.79 -0.22
C ARG A 253 -2.06 7.90 0.81
N SER A 254 -0.85 8.13 1.35
CA SER A 254 -0.57 9.21 2.30
C SER A 254 -0.29 10.54 1.62
N LYS A 255 0.05 10.52 0.32
CA LYS A 255 0.53 11.66 -0.50
C LYS A 255 1.87 12.24 -0.03
N LEU A 256 2.58 11.51 0.83
CA LEU A 256 3.88 11.88 1.36
C LEU A 256 5.01 11.39 0.46
N PHE A 257 6.09 12.15 0.44
CA PHE A 257 7.39 11.72 -0.04
C PHE A 257 8.11 10.84 0.99
N TYR A 258 8.85 9.89 0.46
CA TYR A 258 9.68 8.94 1.19
C TYR A 258 11.05 8.90 0.52
N LEU A 259 12.10 9.18 1.29
CA LEU A 259 13.46 9.09 0.81
C LEU A 259 14.00 7.70 1.12
N ASN A 260 14.37 6.96 0.08
CA ASN A 260 15.03 5.67 0.19
C ASN A 260 16.54 5.87 0.12
N PHE A 261 17.26 5.33 1.10
CA PHE A 261 18.71 5.36 1.19
C PHE A 261 19.21 4.19 2.04
N ASP A 262 20.45 3.75 1.82
CA ASP A 262 21.07 2.73 2.63
C ASP A 262 21.59 3.33 3.95
N ARG A 263 20.91 2.99 5.06
CA ARG A 263 21.27 3.43 6.42
C ARG A 263 22.61 2.87 6.89
N SER A 264 23.06 1.73 6.36
CA SER A 264 24.31 1.09 6.82
C SER A 264 25.57 1.83 6.41
N LEU A 265 25.44 2.77 5.45
CA LEU A 265 26.54 3.57 4.91
C LEU A 265 26.67 4.96 5.55
N LEU A 266 25.74 5.33 6.43
CA LEU A 266 25.59 6.68 6.98
C LEU A 266 25.68 6.68 8.51
N ASP A 267 26.17 7.77 9.09
CA ASP A 267 26.07 8.01 10.53
C ASP A 267 24.70 8.60 10.92
N GLN A 268 24.42 8.67 12.23
CA GLN A 268 23.12 9.12 12.72
C GLN A 268 22.82 10.59 12.35
N ASP A 269 23.83 11.48 12.40
CA ASP A 269 23.65 12.88 12.06
C ASP A 269 23.35 13.06 10.55
N GLU A 270 23.91 12.20 9.70
CA GLU A 270 23.60 12.14 8.27
C GLU A 270 22.18 11.61 8.02
N ILE A 271 21.75 10.58 8.74
CA ILE A 271 20.37 10.05 8.69
C ILE A 271 19.37 11.12 9.11
N ASP A 272 19.61 11.80 10.23
CA ASP A 272 18.74 12.84 10.78
C ASP A 272 18.58 14.00 9.80
N MET A 273 19.66 14.41 9.13
CA MET A 273 19.62 15.41 8.07
C MET A 273 18.71 14.99 6.91
N LEU A 274 18.79 13.73 6.47
CA LEU A 274 17.95 13.21 5.39
C LEU A 274 16.48 13.15 5.80
N LEU A 275 16.17 12.74 7.03
CA LEU A 275 14.80 12.72 7.57
C LEU A 275 14.22 14.14 7.71
N ALA A 276 15.05 15.12 8.09
CA ALA A 276 14.64 16.52 8.12
C ALA A 276 14.35 17.06 6.72
N ILE A 277 15.12 16.67 5.70
CA ILE A 277 14.83 17.01 4.29
C ILE A 277 13.52 16.37 3.82
N GLU A 278 13.30 15.09 4.11
CA GLU A 278 12.03 14.40 3.81
C GLU A 278 10.84 15.15 4.41
N CYS A 279 10.92 15.56 5.68
CA CYS A 279 9.88 16.36 6.34
C CYS A 279 9.63 17.70 5.65
N ARG A 280 10.67 18.44 5.26
CA ARG A 280 10.53 19.72 4.52
C ARG A 280 9.80 19.54 3.20
N LEU A 281 10.10 18.47 2.46
CA LEU A 281 9.39 18.14 1.21
C LEU A 281 7.92 17.79 1.50
N ASN A 282 7.65 17.06 2.58
CA ASN A 282 6.29 16.70 3.00
C ASN A 282 5.45 17.89 3.44
N ARG A 283 6.02 18.82 4.19
CA ARG A 283 5.39 20.09 4.60
C ARG A 283 4.99 20.95 3.40
N LEU A 284 5.89 21.06 2.42
CA LEU A 284 5.61 21.76 1.16
C LEU A 284 4.55 21.03 0.32
N SER A 285 4.63 19.70 0.21
CA SER A 285 3.64 18.90 -0.50
C SER A 285 2.25 19.01 0.14
N ALA A 286 2.19 19.04 1.47
CA ALA A 286 0.97 19.23 2.23
C ALA A 286 0.26 20.55 1.91
N ILE A 287 1.00 21.66 1.80
CA ILE A 287 0.42 22.95 1.38
C ILE A 287 -0.14 22.85 -0.03
N LEU A 288 0.59 22.24 -0.97
CA LEU A 288 0.12 22.09 -2.35
C LEU A 288 -1.13 21.22 -2.46
N GLU A 289 -1.22 20.15 -1.66
CA GLU A 289 -2.44 19.33 -1.53
C GLU A 289 -3.60 20.15 -0.93
N HIS A 290 -3.32 20.97 0.09
CA HIS A 290 -4.34 21.80 0.74
C HIS A 290 -4.96 22.83 -0.22
N ILE A 291 -4.15 23.45 -1.08
CA ILE A 291 -4.63 24.42 -2.09
C ILE A 291 -5.20 23.75 -3.35
N GLY A 292 -5.23 22.41 -3.40
CA GLY A 292 -5.82 21.63 -4.49
C GLY A 292 -4.92 21.44 -5.73
N ALA A 293 -3.65 21.84 -5.66
CA ALA A 293 -2.70 21.65 -6.76
C ALA A 293 -2.04 20.25 -6.73
N GLY A 294 -1.81 19.68 -5.55
CA GLY A 294 -1.05 18.43 -5.42
C GLY A 294 0.35 18.56 -6.02
N LEU A 295 0.70 17.76 -7.03
CA LEU A 295 1.96 17.92 -7.78
C LEU A 295 1.79 18.56 -9.16
N VAL A 296 0.57 18.90 -9.57
CA VAL A 296 0.41 19.63 -10.84
C VAL A 296 0.80 21.10 -10.66
N PRO A 297 1.16 21.82 -11.74
CA PRO A 297 1.48 23.24 -11.65
C PRO A 297 0.37 24.05 -10.96
N ALA A 298 0.72 24.76 -9.89
CA ALA A 298 -0.23 25.55 -9.10
C ALA A 298 -0.64 26.80 -9.89
N ALA A 299 -1.94 26.96 -10.15
CA ALA A 299 -2.50 28.12 -10.84
C ALA A 299 -2.81 29.29 -9.90
N SER A 300 -2.74 29.08 -8.59
CA SER A 300 -3.00 30.08 -7.55
C SER A 300 -2.13 29.79 -6.34
N SER A 301 -1.83 30.82 -5.56
CA SER A 301 -0.94 30.72 -4.41
C SER A 301 -1.41 31.63 -3.27
N PRO A 302 -1.31 31.21 -2.00
CA PRO A 302 -1.44 32.12 -0.87
C PRO A 302 -0.21 33.03 -0.76
N SER A 303 -0.16 33.93 0.22
CA SER A 303 1.06 34.69 0.52
C SER A 303 2.16 33.79 1.12
N LEU A 304 3.37 34.32 1.28
CA LEU A 304 4.45 33.62 1.99
C LEU A 304 4.03 33.28 3.43
N GLU A 305 3.43 34.26 4.10
CA GLU A 305 2.86 34.14 5.44
C GLU A 305 1.71 33.13 5.47
N GLY A 306 0.83 33.16 4.46
CA GLY A 306 -0.25 32.18 4.31
C GLY A 306 0.26 30.73 4.15
N CYS A 307 1.37 30.53 3.44
CA CYS A 307 2.03 29.22 3.38
C CYS A 307 2.54 28.77 4.75
N ALA A 308 3.16 29.68 5.52
CA ALA A 308 3.64 29.37 6.86
C ALA A 308 2.50 29.03 7.84
N LEU A 309 1.35 29.71 7.72
CA LEU A 309 0.15 29.38 8.49
C LEU A 309 -0.39 27.98 8.15
N PHE A 310 -0.44 27.62 6.85
CA PHE A 310 -0.85 26.28 6.44
C PHE A 310 0.12 25.19 6.90
N ASP A 311 1.42 25.47 6.89
CA ASP A 311 2.44 24.55 7.41
C ASP A 311 2.29 24.30 8.90
N ALA A 312 2.22 25.37 9.71
CA ALA A 312 2.01 25.27 11.16
C ALA A 312 0.72 24.50 11.48
N TRP A 313 -0.38 24.80 10.76
CA TRP A 313 -1.63 24.05 10.87
C TRP A 313 -1.46 22.57 10.52
N HIS A 314 -0.70 22.23 9.46
CA HIS A 314 -0.51 20.84 9.05
C HIS A 314 0.33 20.03 10.04
N ILE A 315 1.26 20.66 10.76
CA ILE A 315 1.97 20.03 11.89
C ILE A 315 1.01 19.82 13.07
N ALA A 316 0.25 20.86 13.43
CA ALA A 316 -0.66 20.83 14.58
C ALA A 316 -1.81 19.82 14.42
N LYS A 317 -2.35 19.66 13.21
CA LYS A 317 -3.55 18.83 12.95
C LYS A 317 -3.35 17.32 13.05
N THR A 318 -2.17 16.83 13.47
CA THR A 318 -1.85 15.41 13.58
C THR A 318 -2.95 14.60 14.30
N THR A 319 -3.64 15.20 15.29
CA THR A 319 -4.71 14.56 16.06
C THR A 319 -6.10 14.59 15.41
N ASN A 320 -6.30 15.31 14.29
CA ASN A 320 -7.61 15.43 13.62
C ASN A 320 -8.18 14.09 13.15
N ASP A 321 -7.29 13.14 12.86
CA ASP A 321 -7.70 11.83 12.40
C ASP A 321 -8.29 10.98 13.53
N VAL A 322 -8.05 11.29 14.81
CA VAL A 322 -8.46 10.46 15.96
C VAL A 322 -9.96 10.06 15.92
N PRO A 323 -10.93 10.98 15.80
CA PRO A 323 -12.34 10.60 15.71
C PRO A 323 -12.64 9.74 14.47
N ARG A 324 -12.09 10.13 13.31
CA ARG A 324 -12.27 9.43 12.03
C ARG A 324 -11.72 8.01 12.07
N LEU A 325 -10.57 7.80 12.73
CA LEU A 325 -9.96 6.48 12.88
C LEU A 325 -10.85 5.57 13.71
N LEU A 326 -11.39 6.04 14.82
CA LEU A 326 -12.26 5.24 15.68
C LEU A 326 -13.55 4.79 14.96
N ASP A 327 -14.07 5.60 14.03
CA ASP A 327 -15.21 5.23 13.19
C ASP A 327 -14.90 4.10 12.19
N THR A 328 -13.62 3.91 11.85
CA THR A 328 -13.19 2.83 10.93
C THR A 328 -13.17 1.44 11.57
N ALA A 329 -13.35 1.33 12.90
CA ALA A 329 -13.37 0.04 13.58
C ALA A 329 -14.43 -0.94 13.02
N SER A 330 -15.52 -0.41 12.44
CA SER A 330 -16.57 -1.20 11.81
C SER A 330 -16.40 -1.41 10.30
N SER A 331 -15.37 -0.85 9.65
CA SER A 331 -15.19 -1.01 8.21
C SER A 331 -14.71 -2.43 7.86
N ASP A 332 -14.97 -2.86 6.63
CA ASP A 332 -14.43 -4.12 6.12
C ASP A 332 -12.89 -4.06 6.06
N ASN A 333 -12.24 -5.16 6.44
CA ASN A 333 -10.81 -5.34 6.24
C ASN A 333 -10.56 -5.90 4.84
N PRO A 334 -9.85 -5.19 3.94
CA PRO A 334 -9.51 -5.72 2.61
C PRO A 334 -8.65 -6.99 2.68
N TRP A 335 -7.89 -7.15 3.76
CA TRP A 335 -7.12 -8.34 4.06
C TRP A 335 -7.94 -9.41 4.79
N GLY A 336 -9.26 -9.26 4.90
CA GLY A 336 -10.11 -10.21 5.60
C GLY A 336 -10.18 -11.59 4.94
N LYS A 337 -9.84 -11.67 3.64
CA LYS A 337 -9.79 -12.90 2.85
C LYS A 337 -8.78 -12.75 1.69
N PRO A 338 -7.47 -12.83 1.96
CA PRO A 338 -6.43 -12.65 0.94
C PRO A 338 -6.32 -13.82 -0.06
N GLY A 339 -6.72 -15.03 0.37
CA GLY A 339 -6.78 -16.23 -0.45
C GLY A 339 -8.19 -16.82 -0.51
N THR A 340 -8.32 -18.11 -0.26
CA THR A 340 -9.61 -18.81 -0.25
C THR A 340 -10.24 -18.90 1.15
N VAL A 341 -9.45 -18.69 2.20
CA VAL A 341 -9.85 -18.71 3.61
C VAL A 341 -10.02 -17.28 4.13
N ALA A 342 -11.12 -17.04 4.83
CA ALA A 342 -11.34 -15.79 5.55
C ALA A 342 -10.69 -15.87 6.94
N CYS A 343 -10.08 -14.77 7.36
CA CYS A 343 -9.58 -14.64 8.73
C CYS A 343 -10.71 -14.68 9.75
N GLN A 344 -10.37 -14.99 11.00
CA GLN A 344 -11.29 -14.84 12.11
C GLN A 344 -11.54 -13.33 12.37
N PRO A 345 -12.80 -12.85 12.32
CA PRO A 345 -13.09 -11.45 12.67
C PRO A 345 -12.63 -11.12 14.09
N GLY A 346 -11.84 -10.06 14.22
CA GLY A 346 -11.20 -9.70 15.49
C GLY A 346 -10.13 -10.67 15.99
N GLY A 347 -9.67 -11.61 15.16
CA GLY A 347 -8.51 -12.46 15.41
C GLY A 347 -7.18 -11.75 15.15
N GLU A 348 -6.06 -12.46 15.37
CA GLU A 348 -4.70 -11.91 15.21
C GLU A 348 -4.47 -11.36 13.80
N TRP A 349 -4.88 -12.06 12.75
CA TRP A 349 -4.70 -11.59 11.38
C TRP A 349 -5.50 -10.32 11.10
N ASP A 350 -6.79 -10.33 11.46
CA ASP A 350 -7.70 -9.22 11.21
C ASP A 350 -7.23 -7.94 11.92
N VAL A 351 -6.89 -8.03 13.20
CA VAL A 351 -6.44 -6.88 14.01
C VAL A 351 -5.13 -6.30 13.47
N ARG A 352 -4.13 -7.15 13.21
CA ARG A 352 -2.80 -6.66 12.78
C ARG A 352 -2.84 -6.03 11.40
N THR A 353 -3.55 -6.64 10.46
CA THR A 353 -3.69 -6.08 9.10
C THR A 353 -4.52 -4.80 9.08
N ARG A 354 -5.56 -4.68 9.93
CA ARG A 354 -6.28 -3.42 10.14
C ARG A 354 -5.38 -2.33 10.70
N PHE A 355 -4.61 -2.66 11.74
CA PHE A 355 -3.67 -1.72 12.35
C PHE A 355 -2.64 -1.21 11.31
N ALA A 356 -1.92 -2.12 10.64
CA ALA A 356 -0.96 -1.76 9.61
C ALA A 356 -1.62 -0.87 8.54
N ARG A 357 -2.79 -1.27 8.04
CA ARG A 357 -3.55 -0.51 7.04
C ARG A 357 -3.93 0.91 7.50
N ILE A 358 -4.24 1.09 8.78
CA ILE A 358 -4.56 2.40 9.35
C ILE A 358 -3.30 3.25 9.39
N VAL A 359 -2.20 2.71 9.93
CA VAL A 359 -0.94 3.44 10.11
C VAL A 359 -0.30 3.83 8.78
N GLU A 360 -0.28 2.92 7.79
CA GLU A 360 0.20 3.20 6.42
C GLU A 360 -0.65 4.27 5.67
N ALA A 361 -1.77 4.69 6.25
CA ALA A 361 -2.63 5.73 5.69
C ALA A 361 -2.59 7.05 6.46
N LEU A 362 -1.84 7.14 7.57
CA LEU A 362 -1.72 8.37 8.34
C LEU A 362 -0.92 9.40 7.55
N ASN A 363 -1.34 10.66 7.63
CA ASN A 363 -0.67 11.80 7.02
C ASN A 363 0.13 12.54 8.09
N VAL A 364 1.26 11.96 8.49
CA VAL A 364 2.23 12.57 9.41
C VAL A 364 3.40 13.10 8.58
N VAL A 365 3.75 14.38 8.72
CA VAL A 365 4.81 15.00 7.90
C VAL A 365 6.20 14.50 8.22
N THR A 366 6.41 14.01 9.45
CA THR A 366 7.64 13.35 9.87
C THR A 366 7.61 11.87 9.49
N ARG A 367 8.80 11.30 9.27
CA ARG A 367 8.99 9.88 8.98
C ARG A 367 8.37 9.03 10.09
N LEU A 368 7.37 8.22 9.76
CA LEU A 368 6.77 7.28 10.70
C LEU A 368 7.38 5.88 10.52
N ASP A 369 8.58 5.69 11.05
CA ASP A 369 9.15 4.36 11.22
C ASP A 369 8.57 3.71 12.47
N TYR A 370 7.83 2.62 12.31
CA TYR A 370 7.14 1.97 13.43
C TYR A 370 7.26 0.45 13.42
N THR A 371 7.17 -0.11 14.63
CA THR A 371 6.97 -1.55 14.88
C THR A 371 5.79 -1.71 15.82
N TYR A 372 5.16 -2.88 15.80
CA TYR A 372 4.06 -3.17 16.72
C TYR A 372 3.99 -4.65 17.08
N ARG A 373 3.39 -4.92 18.23
CA ARG A 373 3.06 -6.26 18.74
C ARG A 373 1.61 -6.28 19.17
N ALA A 374 0.98 -7.44 19.11
CA ALA A 374 -0.39 -7.60 19.58
C ALA A 374 -0.53 -8.91 20.32
N ASN A 375 -1.34 -8.90 21.37
CA ASN A 375 -1.88 -10.11 21.98
C ASN A 375 -3.38 -9.92 22.02
N VAL A 376 -4.04 -10.40 20.98
CA VAL A 376 -5.48 -10.21 20.76
C VAL A 376 -6.28 -10.96 21.81
N ALA A 377 -5.79 -12.13 22.27
CA ALA A 377 -6.42 -12.89 23.34
C ALA A 377 -6.50 -12.10 24.66
N GLU A 378 -5.44 -11.35 24.99
CA GLU A 378 -5.42 -10.43 26.13
C GLU A 378 -5.96 -9.02 25.79
N GLY A 379 -6.22 -8.72 24.53
CA GLY A 379 -6.64 -7.40 24.08
C GLY A 379 -5.60 -6.30 24.30
N ILE A 380 -4.31 -6.63 24.15
CA ILE A 380 -3.17 -5.71 24.33
C ILE A 380 -2.51 -5.45 22.98
N MET A 381 -2.16 -4.20 22.69
CA MET A 381 -1.31 -3.84 21.55
C MET A 381 -0.18 -2.91 22.01
N LEU A 382 1.03 -3.11 21.52
CA LEU A 382 2.15 -2.19 21.73
C LEU A 382 2.62 -1.68 20.39
N VAL A 383 2.79 -0.37 20.28
CA VAL A 383 3.33 0.30 19.10
C VAL A 383 4.55 1.09 19.53
N ARG A 384 5.62 1.02 18.76
CA ARG A 384 6.83 1.83 18.93
C ARG A 384 7.09 2.59 17.65
N PHE A 385 7.39 3.88 17.75
CA PHE A 385 7.82 4.69 16.62
C PHE A 385 9.04 5.54 16.96
N GLY A 386 9.80 5.92 15.93
CA GLY A 386 10.98 6.79 16.08
C GLY A 386 10.58 8.23 16.39
N GLN A 387 11.32 8.87 17.31
CA GLN A 387 11.14 10.27 17.65
C GLN A 387 11.41 11.19 16.45
N SER A 388 10.72 12.33 16.40
CA SER A 388 10.93 13.31 15.34
C SER A 388 12.25 14.06 15.54
N VAL A 389 12.98 14.25 14.43
CA VAL A 389 14.22 15.06 14.43
C VAL A 389 13.87 16.53 14.68
N VAL A 390 14.62 17.21 15.55
CA VAL A 390 14.40 18.63 15.87
C VAL A 390 14.52 19.52 14.62
N ASP A 391 15.38 19.17 13.67
CA ASP A 391 15.55 19.83 12.36
C ASP A 391 14.37 19.65 11.39
N ALA A 392 13.40 18.80 11.72
CA ALA A 392 12.16 18.67 10.98
C ALA A 392 11.17 19.81 11.27
N MET A 393 11.29 20.47 12.44
CA MET A 393 10.44 21.58 12.86
C MET A 393 10.81 22.88 12.13
N PRO A 394 9.85 23.82 11.93
CA PRO A 394 10.14 25.10 11.29
C PRO A 394 11.23 25.89 12.03
N GLN A 395 12.12 26.58 11.29
CA GLN A 395 13.05 27.55 11.91
C GLN A 395 12.39 28.89 12.23
N ARG A 396 11.25 29.16 11.60
CA ARG A 396 10.49 30.40 11.74
C ARG A 396 9.02 30.08 11.72
N GLU A 397 8.27 30.85 12.48
CA GLU A 397 6.82 30.91 12.37
C GLU A 397 6.37 32.33 12.02
N TYR A 398 5.15 32.42 11.52
CA TYR A 398 4.49 33.68 11.30
C TYR A 398 3.36 33.82 12.32
N ASP A 399 3.48 34.82 13.19
CA ASP A 399 2.45 35.19 14.15
C ASP A 399 1.45 36.13 13.47
N ALA A 400 0.24 35.63 13.26
CA ALA A 400 -0.82 36.40 12.62
C ALA A 400 -1.42 37.50 13.52
N GLN A 401 -1.28 37.40 14.85
CA GLN A 401 -1.77 38.41 15.79
C GLN A 401 -0.88 39.65 15.74
N ASP A 402 0.44 39.44 15.75
CA ASP A 402 1.43 40.52 15.71
C ASP A 402 1.87 40.92 14.27
N ASP A 403 1.35 40.23 13.24
CA ASP A 403 1.74 40.37 11.82
C ASP A 403 3.27 40.32 11.63
N ALA A 404 3.93 39.41 12.35
CA ALA A 404 5.38 39.38 12.48
C ALA A 404 5.96 37.96 12.35
N TRP A 405 7.20 37.89 11.86
CA TRP A 405 7.97 36.66 11.84
C TRP A 405 8.72 36.47 13.15
N ARG A 406 8.61 35.28 13.76
CA ARG A 406 9.37 34.86 14.94
C ARG A 406 10.37 33.77 14.53
N GLU A 407 11.64 33.97 14.86
CA GLU A 407 12.66 32.91 14.78
C GLU A 407 12.45 31.94 15.94
N LEU A 408 12.44 30.65 15.63
CA LEU A 408 12.33 29.58 16.61
C LEU A 408 13.74 29.06 16.91
N ASP A 409 14.19 29.27 18.14
CA ASP A 409 15.46 28.71 18.59
C ASP A 409 15.39 27.19 18.74
N GLU A 410 16.55 26.56 18.96
CA GLU A 410 16.66 25.11 19.07
C GLU A 410 15.82 24.55 20.23
N ASP A 411 15.77 25.26 21.37
CA ASP A 411 14.99 24.88 22.54
C ASP A 411 13.48 24.88 22.23
N THR A 412 12.98 25.92 21.57
CA THR A 412 11.56 26.01 21.15
C THR A 412 11.22 24.94 20.11
N ARG A 413 12.11 24.68 19.16
CA ARG A 413 11.92 23.60 18.19
C ARG A 413 11.94 22.21 18.84
N ALA A 414 12.75 22.01 19.88
CA ALA A 414 12.75 20.76 20.63
C ALA A 414 11.43 20.56 21.40
N ILE A 415 10.86 21.64 21.95
CA ILE A 415 9.51 21.66 22.54
C ILE A 415 8.46 21.24 21.49
N TRP A 416 8.51 21.83 20.30
CA TRP A 416 7.57 21.51 19.21
C TRP A 416 7.70 20.07 18.73
N ALA A 417 8.93 19.56 18.58
CA ALA A 417 9.16 18.18 18.22
C ALA A 417 8.57 17.21 19.26
N ALA A 418 8.76 17.49 20.56
CA ALA A 418 8.21 16.68 21.63
C ALA A 418 6.67 16.74 21.69
N GLU A 419 6.07 17.90 21.45
CA GLU A 419 4.61 18.05 21.36
C GLU A 419 4.04 17.32 20.12
N HIS A 420 4.72 17.40 18.98
CA HIS A 420 4.35 16.67 17.76
C HIS A 420 4.40 15.16 18.00
N ASP A 421 5.47 14.64 18.62
CA ASP A 421 5.56 13.21 18.95
C ASP A 421 4.48 12.78 19.94
N ALA A 422 4.08 13.63 20.91
CA ALA A 422 2.95 13.37 21.78
C ALA A 422 1.63 13.28 20.99
N ARG A 423 1.41 14.15 19.99
CA ARG A 423 0.24 14.11 19.10
C ARG A 423 0.23 12.87 18.21
N VAL A 424 1.38 12.43 17.70
CA VAL A 424 1.54 11.16 16.98
C VAL A 424 1.21 9.99 17.91
N ALA A 425 1.73 9.99 19.14
CA ALA A 425 1.45 8.93 20.11
C ALA A 425 -0.04 8.81 20.44
N LEU A 426 -0.72 9.94 20.61
CA LEU A 426 -2.17 10.00 20.82
C LEU A 426 -2.93 9.43 19.61
N THR A 427 -2.48 9.72 18.39
CA THR A 427 -3.09 9.24 17.14
C THR A 427 -2.87 7.74 16.92
N LEU A 428 -1.68 7.23 17.24
CA LEU A 428 -1.37 5.79 17.20
C LEU A 428 -2.19 5.00 18.23
N ALA A 429 -2.47 5.58 19.41
CA ALA A 429 -3.38 4.96 20.37
C ALA A 429 -4.81 4.82 19.79
N ALA A 430 -5.32 5.82 19.05
CA ALA A 430 -6.58 5.68 18.31
C ALA A 430 -6.51 4.56 17.27
N ALA A 431 -5.40 4.47 16.52
CA ALA A 431 -5.19 3.41 15.54
C ALA A 431 -5.22 2.00 16.19
N CYS A 432 -4.63 1.85 17.38
CA CYS A 432 -4.69 0.60 18.15
C CYS A 432 -6.14 0.19 18.47
N PHE A 433 -6.94 1.13 18.99
CA PHE A 433 -8.34 0.84 19.34
C PHE A 433 -9.26 0.71 18.13
N ALA A 434 -8.92 1.35 17.01
CA ALA A 434 -9.60 1.22 15.73
C ALA A 434 -9.28 -0.12 15.04
N ALA A 435 -8.13 -0.73 15.31
CA ALA A 435 -7.74 -2.02 14.76
C ALA A 435 -8.69 -3.16 15.16
N GLY A 436 -9.32 -3.07 16.33
CA GLY A 436 -10.31 -4.06 16.75
C GLY A 436 -10.96 -3.72 18.07
N THR A 437 -12.26 -4.04 18.20
CA THR A 437 -12.98 -3.82 19.45
C THR A 437 -12.51 -4.71 20.61
N CYS A 438 -11.78 -5.79 20.30
CA CYS A 438 -11.11 -6.67 21.26
C CYS A 438 -9.87 -6.04 21.90
N ILE A 439 -9.25 -5.03 21.29
CA ILE A 439 -8.13 -4.32 21.88
C ILE A 439 -8.67 -3.36 22.95
N THR A 440 -8.34 -3.65 24.21
CA THR A 440 -8.81 -2.89 25.38
C THR A 440 -7.71 -2.05 26.02
N ARG A 441 -6.45 -2.37 25.71
CA ARG A 441 -5.25 -1.76 26.27
C ARG A 441 -4.23 -1.54 25.17
N CYS A 442 -3.61 -0.37 25.12
CA CYS A 442 -2.47 -0.16 24.25
C CYS A 442 -1.32 0.58 24.94
N TYR A 443 -0.11 0.30 24.47
CA TYR A 443 1.12 0.98 24.84
C TYR A 443 1.70 1.66 23.62
N VAL A 444 2.05 2.93 23.73
CA VAL A 444 2.72 3.67 22.67
C VAL A 444 4.07 4.14 23.15
N GLN A 445 5.13 3.72 22.48
CA GLN A 445 6.52 4.02 22.81
C GLN A 445 7.13 4.97 21.78
N ILE A 446 7.88 5.93 22.27
CA ILE A 446 8.73 6.82 21.47
C ILE A 446 10.17 6.34 21.65
N ALA A 447 10.87 6.05 20.55
CA ALA A 447 12.24 5.58 20.57
C ALA A 447 13.19 6.59 19.89
N ALA A 448 14.35 6.80 20.49
CA ALA A 448 15.46 7.54 19.93
C ALA A 448 16.55 6.58 19.44
N PRO A 449 17.33 6.93 18.41
CA PRO A 449 18.57 6.23 18.09
C PRO A 449 19.53 6.23 19.30
N ASP A 450 20.21 5.12 19.54
CA ASP A 450 21.20 4.97 20.60
C ASP A 450 22.47 4.30 20.04
N SER A 451 23.64 4.91 20.26
CA SER A 451 24.91 4.43 19.69
C SER A 451 25.41 3.12 20.30
N GLU A 452 24.95 2.75 21.49
CA GLU A 452 25.33 1.51 22.19
C GLU A 452 24.26 0.42 22.06
N GLN A 453 22.98 0.79 22.09
CA GLN A 453 21.83 -0.14 22.13
C GLN A 453 21.03 -0.19 20.82
N GLY A 454 21.41 0.60 19.81
CA GLY A 454 20.68 0.77 18.55
C GLY A 454 19.51 1.75 18.71
N GLU A 455 18.61 1.49 19.67
CA GLU A 455 17.49 2.38 20.02
C GLU A 455 17.27 2.42 21.53
N CYS A 456 16.88 3.58 22.06
CA CYS A 456 16.51 3.82 23.45
C CYS A 456 15.07 4.32 23.54
N VAL A 457 14.25 3.75 24.42
CA VAL A 457 12.87 4.19 24.64
C VAL A 457 12.87 5.46 25.50
N VAL A 458 12.42 6.57 24.91
CA VAL A 458 12.38 7.90 25.53
C VAL A 458 11.14 8.07 26.39
N ALA A 459 9.99 7.60 25.90
CA ALA A 459 8.72 7.68 26.61
C ALA A 459 7.86 6.46 26.31
N THR A 460 6.98 6.11 27.24
CA THR A 460 5.96 5.08 27.06
C THR A 460 4.66 5.54 27.70
N TYR A 461 3.58 5.50 26.93
CA TYR A 461 2.24 5.85 27.38
C TYR A 461 1.34 4.62 27.38
N PHE A 462 0.58 4.41 28.45
CA PHE A 462 -0.42 3.35 28.57
C PHE A 462 -1.83 3.93 28.47
N PHE A 463 -2.63 3.38 27.57
CA PHE A 463 -4.02 3.77 27.40
C PHE A 463 -4.95 2.57 27.64
N GLY A 464 -5.91 2.73 28.54
CA GLY A 464 -7.09 1.88 28.62
C GLY A 464 -8.20 2.45 27.72
N ARG A 465 -8.84 1.61 26.90
CA ARG A 465 -9.79 2.06 25.87
C ARG A 465 -10.88 2.97 26.40
N ALA A 466 -11.50 2.63 27.53
CA ALA A 466 -12.60 3.43 28.09
C ALA A 466 -12.14 4.83 28.54
N ALA A 467 -10.99 4.90 29.23
CA ALA A 467 -10.39 6.18 29.64
C ALA A 467 -9.96 7.01 28.42
N TYR A 468 -9.31 6.37 27.43
CA TYR A 468 -8.92 7.03 26.19
C TYR A 468 -10.11 7.67 25.47
N LEU A 469 -11.22 6.93 25.31
CA LEU A 469 -12.42 7.43 24.65
C LEU A 469 -13.09 8.56 25.42
N ALA A 470 -13.06 8.53 26.76
CA ALA A 470 -13.70 9.53 27.61
C ALA A 470 -12.85 10.81 27.74
N ASP A 471 -11.54 10.66 27.91
CA ASP A 471 -10.67 11.73 28.37
C ASP A 471 -9.76 12.24 27.25
N CYS A 472 -9.26 11.37 26.36
CA CYS A 472 -8.30 11.76 25.32
C CYS A 472 -8.96 12.18 24.00
N VAL A 473 -10.03 11.49 23.56
CA VAL A 473 -10.70 11.80 22.28
C VAL A 473 -11.29 13.22 22.24
N PRO A 474 -11.91 13.76 23.32
CA PRO A 474 -12.34 15.15 23.33
C PRO A 474 -11.17 16.12 23.17
N VAL A 475 -10.08 15.90 23.93
CA VAL A 475 -8.86 16.72 23.88
C VAL A 475 -8.26 16.72 22.48
N ALA A 476 -8.21 15.57 21.79
CA ALA A 476 -7.68 15.44 20.44
C ALA A 476 -8.33 16.41 19.42
N LYS A 477 -9.60 16.78 19.62
CA LYS A 477 -10.34 17.72 18.77
C LYS A 477 -9.94 19.17 19.00
N ASP A 478 -9.57 19.51 20.24
CA ASP A 478 -9.25 20.89 20.60
C ASP A 478 -7.77 21.22 20.28
N LEU A 479 -6.89 20.22 20.35
CA LEU A 479 -5.43 20.35 20.14
C LEU A 479 -5.05 20.98 18.79
N GLU A 480 -5.83 20.78 17.73
CA GLU A 480 -5.57 21.40 16.41
C GLU A 480 -5.46 22.93 16.50
N SER A 481 -6.29 23.53 17.35
CA SER A 481 -6.36 24.99 17.53
C SER A 481 -5.44 25.53 18.62
N MET A 482 -4.73 24.64 19.33
CA MET A 482 -3.85 25.02 20.43
C MET A 482 -2.41 25.21 19.96
N ASP A 483 -1.78 26.24 20.51
CA ASP A 483 -0.36 26.53 20.34
C ASP A 483 0.54 25.38 20.81
N MET A 484 1.70 25.22 20.16
CA MET A 484 2.66 24.15 20.42
C MET A 484 3.60 24.47 21.60
N ASP A 485 3.80 25.74 21.95
CA ASP A 485 4.81 26.23 22.91
C ASP A 485 4.60 25.66 24.34
N ASP A 486 3.34 25.49 24.77
CA ASP A 486 2.99 24.97 26.09
C ASP A 486 2.89 23.43 26.16
N MET A 487 3.22 22.73 25.06
CA MET A 487 3.11 21.27 24.88
C MET A 487 1.78 20.69 25.41
N PRO A 488 0.63 21.19 24.93
CA PRO A 488 -0.67 20.83 25.49
C PRO A 488 -0.98 19.33 25.41
N CYS A 489 -0.62 18.65 24.31
CA CYS A 489 -0.80 17.21 24.21
C CYS A 489 0.13 16.47 25.16
N LYS A 490 1.42 16.82 25.19
CA LYS A 490 2.39 16.16 26.06
C LYS A 490 1.99 16.24 27.55
N ARG A 491 1.55 17.41 28.01
CA ARG A 491 1.07 17.60 29.39
C ARG A 491 -0.15 16.75 29.73
N VAL A 492 -1.04 16.54 28.76
CA VAL A 492 -2.16 15.60 28.93
C VAL A 492 -1.65 14.16 29.02
N LEU A 493 -0.64 13.80 28.23
CA LEU A 493 -0.05 12.45 28.22
C LEU A 493 0.80 12.13 29.46
N GLU A 494 1.26 13.11 30.24
CA GLU A 494 1.95 12.88 31.53
C GLU A 494 1.14 11.98 32.48
N ALA A 495 -0.19 12.10 32.48
CA ALA A 495 -1.07 11.26 33.29
C ALA A 495 -1.14 9.79 32.84
N TYR A 496 -0.63 9.50 31.64
CA TYR A 496 -0.64 8.17 31.00
C TYR A 496 0.76 7.56 30.91
N GLU A 497 1.80 8.24 31.39
CA GLU A 497 3.16 7.69 31.44
C GLU A 497 3.21 6.38 32.22
N SER A 498 3.87 5.38 31.65
CA SER A 498 3.95 4.04 32.20
C SER A 498 5.20 3.33 31.69
N THR A 499 5.50 2.17 32.26
CA THR A 499 6.40 1.19 31.65
C THR A 499 5.59 0.21 30.80
N ALA A 500 6.16 -0.24 29.68
CA ALA A 500 5.59 -1.34 28.90
C ALA A 500 5.88 -2.69 29.60
N PRO A 501 5.02 -3.71 29.41
CA PRO A 501 5.34 -5.08 29.79
C PRO A 501 6.60 -5.57 29.07
N GLU A 502 7.45 -6.36 29.74
CA GLU A 502 8.61 -7.00 29.10
C GLU A 502 8.21 -7.95 27.97
N THR A 503 7.00 -8.52 28.05
CA THR A 503 6.48 -9.49 27.09
C THR A 503 5.03 -9.17 26.77
N ILE A 504 4.73 -8.97 25.48
CA ILE A 504 3.36 -8.75 24.98
C ILE A 504 2.74 -10.08 24.55
N GLU A 505 3.49 -10.86 23.76
CA GLU A 505 3.07 -12.13 23.18
C GLU A 505 3.71 -13.30 23.94
N PRO A 506 2.99 -14.41 24.20
CA PRO A 506 3.58 -15.61 24.80
C PRO A 506 4.78 -16.14 23.99
N ALA A 507 5.84 -16.61 24.63
CA ALA A 507 7.02 -17.11 23.90
C ALA A 507 6.71 -18.27 22.93
N GLU A 508 5.71 -19.08 23.25
CA GLU A 508 5.27 -20.23 22.44
C GLU A 508 4.79 -19.86 21.03
N VAL A 509 4.28 -18.65 20.78
CA VAL A 509 3.83 -18.28 19.42
C VAL A 509 5.01 -18.06 18.47
N HIS A 510 6.20 -17.84 19.03
CA HIS A 510 7.47 -17.65 18.34
C HIS A 510 8.34 -18.91 18.30
N ALA A 511 7.83 -20.04 18.82
CA ALA A 511 8.56 -21.30 18.83
C ALA A 511 8.94 -21.72 17.40
N ARG A 512 10.17 -22.20 17.25
CA ARG A 512 10.61 -22.83 16.00
C ARG A 512 9.87 -24.16 15.84
N PRO A 513 9.68 -24.67 14.62
CA PRO A 513 8.98 -25.92 14.38
C PRO A 513 9.51 -27.05 15.25
N ARG A 514 10.82 -27.31 15.27
CA ARG A 514 11.44 -28.33 16.15
C ARG A 514 11.09 -28.25 17.63
N ASP A 515 10.78 -27.05 18.14
CA ASP A 515 10.49 -26.79 19.56
C ASP A 515 8.96 -26.68 19.82
N ASP A 516 8.13 -26.79 18.77
CA ASP A 516 6.68 -26.60 18.83
C ASP A 516 5.91 -27.90 18.60
N HIS A 517 5.59 -28.60 19.69
CA HIS A 517 4.83 -29.85 19.65
C HIS A 517 3.30 -29.66 19.69
N ARG A 518 2.80 -28.42 19.48
CA ARG A 518 1.36 -28.17 19.50
C ARG A 518 0.68 -28.87 18.32
N MET A 519 -0.50 -29.43 18.57
CA MET A 519 -1.37 -29.99 17.54
C MET A 519 -1.86 -28.89 16.60
N LEU A 520 -1.74 -29.09 15.30
CA LEU A 520 -2.31 -28.19 14.33
C LEU A 520 -3.85 -28.33 14.32
N PRO A 521 -4.59 -27.22 14.25
CA PRO A 521 -6.03 -27.23 13.99
C PRO A 521 -6.37 -27.98 12.70
N ARG A 522 -7.55 -28.62 12.63
CA ARG A 522 -7.94 -29.44 11.47
C ARG A 522 -7.75 -28.75 10.12
N ALA A 523 -8.10 -27.46 10.02
CA ALA A 523 -7.92 -26.72 8.77
C ALA A 523 -6.45 -26.59 8.36
N LEU A 524 -5.53 -26.39 9.32
CA LEU A 524 -4.09 -26.38 9.06
C LEU A 524 -3.55 -27.77 8.75
N ARG A 525 -4.07 -28.82 9.39
CA ARG A 525 -3.66 -30.20 9.09
C ARG A 525 -3.96 -30.60 7.66
N ASP A 526 -5.16 -30.29 7.18
CA ASP A 526 -5.57 -30.57 5.82
C ASP A 526 -4.85 -29.66 4.80
N LEU A 527 -4.51 -28.43 5.19
CA LEU A 527 -3.81 -27.46 4.35
C LEU A 527 -2.31 -27.72 4.21
N LEU A 528 -1.65 -28.16 5.29
CA LEU A 528 -0.19 -28.33 5.38
C LEU A 528 0.26 -29.79 5.38
N LEU A 529 -0.67 -30.73 5.42
CA LEU A 529 -0.41 -32.17 5.42
C LEU A 529 0.52 -32.61 6.55
N ALA A 530 0.30 -32.04 7.73
CA ALA A 530 1.02 -32.28 8.99
C ALA A 530 0.01 -32.30 10.14
N ASP A 531 0.25 -33.07 11.20
CA ASP A 531 -0.62 -33.12 12.37
C ASP A 531 -0.16 -32.21 13.51
N THR A 532 1.15 -31.96 13.63
CA THR A 532 1.79 -31.10 14.63
C THR A 532 2.72 -30.08 13.97
N ALA A 533 3.09 -29.01 14.69
CA ALA A 533 3.92 -27.96 14.13
C ALA A 533 5.39 -28.38 13.91
N ASP A 534 5.91 -29.31 14.71
CA ASP A 534 7.26 -29.89 14.56
C ASP A 534 7.44 -30.74 13.30
N GLU A 535 6.37 -31.33 12.76
CA GLU A 535 6.37 -31.98 11.44
C GLU A 535 6.58 -31.01 10.27
N LEU A 536 6.55 -29.69 10.53
CA LEU A 536 6.86 -28.65 9.54
C LEU A 536 8.33 -28.22 9.58
N GLU A 537 9.15 -28.75 10.48
CA GLU A 537 10.60 -28.51 10.48
C GLU A 537 11.24 -28.97 9.17
N VAL A 538 12.26 -28.25 8.72
CA VAL A 538 13.00 -28.54 7.49
C VAL A 538 14.50 -28.65 7.72
N MET A 539 15.00 -28.17 8.85
CA MET A 539 16.42 -28.14 9.19
C MET A 539 16.78 -29.26 10.17
N GLU A 540 17.93 -29.93 9.97
CA GLU A 540 18.51 -30.85 10.96
C GLU A 540 19.06 -30.15 12.20
N GLU A 541 19.42 -30.94 13.21
CA GLU A 541 20.25 -30.49 14.33
C GLU A 541 21.72 -30.33 13.88
N ASP A 542 22.43 -29.36 14.48
CA ASP A 542 23.81 -29.03 14.10
C ASP A 542 24.77 -30.22 14.33
N ASP A 543 24.44 -31.15 15.22
CA ASP A 543 25.21 -32.35 15.56
C ASP A 543 24.62 -33.65 15.02
N ASP A 544 23.78 -33.58 13.97
CA ASP A 544 23.22 -34.79 13.34
C ASP A 544 24.33 -35.74 12.82
N PRO A 545 24.33 -37.02 13.26
CA PRO A 545 25.40 -37.96 12.93
C PRO A 545 25.43 -38.37 11.45
N TYR A 546 24.32 -38.28 10.72
CA TYR A 546 24.30 -38.60 9.29
C TYR A 546 24.83 -37.44 8.46
N VAL A 547 24.52 -36.20 8.84
CA VAL A 547 25.12 -35.00 8.23
C VAL A 547 26.64 -35.01 8.44
N ALA A 548 27.11 -35.33 9.65
CA ALA A 548 28.54 -35.49 9.93
C ALA A 548 29.19 -36.56 9.01
N ARG A 549 28.50 -37.69 8.80
CA ARG A 549 28.97 -38.75 7.88
C ARG A 549 29.02 -38.29 6.42
N VAL A 550 28.10 -37.45 5.95
CA VAL A 550 28.19 -36.83 4.61
C VAL A 550 29.44 -35.96 4.50
N VAL A 551 29.76 -35.17 5.53
CA VAL A 551 30.98 -34.35 5.56
C VAL A 551 32.24 -35.22 5.50
N GLU A 552 32.30 -36.29 6.29
CA GLU A 552 33.42 -37.24 6.27
C GLU A 552 33.62 -37.87 4.89
N LEU A 553 32.53 -38.28 4.23
CA LEU A 553 32.57 -38.86 2.90
C LEU A 553 33.00 -37.85 1.82
N ARG A 554 32.59 -36.58 1.94
CA ARG A 554 33.07 -35.49 1.06
C ARG A 554 34.58 -35.26 1.21
N GLU A 555 35.10 -35.32 2.43
CA GLU A 555 36.55 -35.25 2.67
C GLU A 555 37.27 -36.47 2.11
N GLN A 556 36.70 -37.67 2.29
CA GLN A 556 37.24 -38.89 1.70
C GLN A 556 37.28 -38.81 0.17
N ALA A 557 36.26 -38.24 -0.48
CA ALA A 557 36.18 -38.11 -1.93
C ALA A 557 37.35 -37.31 -2.55
N LYS A 558 38.02 -36.45 -1.75
CA LYS A 558 39.22 -35.73 -2.20
C LYS A 558 40.43 -36.65 -2.40
N VAL A 559 40.47 -37.79 -1.72
CA VAL A 559 41.60 -38.74 -1.70
C VAL A 559 41.24 -40.08 -2.34
N ASP A 560 40.01 -40.56 -2.13
CA ASP A 560 39.46 -41.82 -2.63
C ASP A 560 38.01 -41.63 -3.09
N ARG A 561 37.84 -41.23 -4.35
CA ARG A 561 36.53 -40.98 -4.95
C ARG A 561 35.65 -42.23 -5.02
N THR A 562 36.21 -43.38 -5.35
CA THR A 562 35.45 -44.62 -5.50
C THR A 562 34.96 -45.14 -4.15
N GLY A 563 35.82 -45.13 -3.13
CA GLY A 563 35.42 -45.53 -1.78
C GLY A 563 34.39 -44.58 -1.17
N ALA A 564 34.51 -43.27 -1.43
CA ALA A 564 33.50 -42.29 -1.03
C ALA A 564 32.16 -42.53 -1.73
N PHE A 565 32.15 -42.82 -3.04
CA PHE A 565 30.94 -43.17 -3.79
C PHE A 565 30.22 -44.39 -3.18
N GLU A 566 30.94 -45.49 -2.91
CA GLU A 566 30.37 -46.66 -2.22
C GLU A 566 29.89 -46.32 -0.79
N GLY A 567 30.51 -45.33 -0.15
CA GLY A 567 30.09 -44.80 1.13
C GLY A 567 28.76 -44.06 1.06
N PHE A 568 28.59 -43.18 0.06
CA PHE A 568 27.34 -42.47 -0.20
C PHE A 568 26.20 -43.43 -0.57
N SER A 569 26.43 -44.40 -1.47
CA SER A 569 25.39 -45.37 -1.84
C SER A 569 24.87 -46.16 -0.64
N ARG A 570 25.76 -46.62 0.24
CA ARG A 570 25.36 -47.31 1.49
C ARG A 570 24.60 -46.40 2.45
N LEU A 571 24.94 -45.11 2.48
CA LEU A 571 24.24 -44.14 3.33
C LEU A 571 22.83 -43.87 2.81
N VAL A 572 22.67 -43.72 1.49
CA VAL A 572 21.35 -43.60 0.82
C VAL A 572 20.49 -44.81 1.14
N GLU A 573 20.97 -46.03 0.87
CA GLU A 573 20.24 -47.28 1.17
C GLU A 573 19.79 -47.36 2.65
N GLU A 574 20.68 -46.98 3.57
CA GLU A 574 20.40 -46.98 5.01
C GLU A 574 19.29 -45.98 5.38
N LEU A 575 19.34 -44.76 4.82
CA LEU A 575 18.39 -43.70 5.15
C LEU A 575 17.05 -43.90 4.46
N GLU A 576 17.02 -44.41 3.23
CA GLU A 576 15.78 -44.80 2.55
C GLU A 576 15.05 -45.90 3.29
N ALA A 577 15.77 -46.92 3.78
CA ALA A 577 15.19 -47.97 4.60
C ALA A 577 14.53 -47.40 5.86
N LYS A 578 15.13 -46.37 6.48
CA LYS A 578 14.52 -45.68 7.64
C LYS A 578 13.27 -44.90 7.25
N CYS A 579 13.30 -44.18 6.13
CA CYS A 579 12.14 -43.45 5.63
C CYS A 579 10.97 -44.40 5.33
N ALA A 580 11.23 -45.50 4.62
CA ALA A 580 10.22 -46.52 4.33
C ALA A 580 9.64 -47.17 5.59
N VAL A 581 10.46 -47.41 6.62
CA VAL A 581 9.97 -47.89 7.92
C VAL A 581 9.10 -46.84 8.60
N ALA A 582 9.47 -45.57 8.57
CA ALA A 582 8.68 -44.48 9.15
C ALA A 582 7.31 -44.34 8.47
N GLU A 583 7.27 -44.39 7.14
CA GLU A 583 6.02 -44.38 6.36
C GLU A 583 5.12 -45.57 6.69
N LEU A 584 5.69 -46.77 6.82
CA LEU A 584 4.93 -47.98 7.19
C LEU A 584 4.38 -47.95 8.62
N LEU A 585 5.04 -47.23 9.52
CA LEU A 585 4.62 -47.08 10.92
C LEU A 585 3.63 -45.92 11.12
N ALA A 586 3.47 -45.04 10.13
CA ALA A 586 2.52 -43.94 10.19
C ALA A 586 1.08 -44.46 10.36
N THR A 587 0.25 -43.67 11.05
CA THR A 587 -1.14 -44.06 11.35
C THR A 587 -2.08 -43.98 10.14
N GLY A 588 -1.62 -43.37 9.05
CA GLY A 588 -2.34 -43.18 7.80
C GLY A 588 -1.38 -43.10 6.61
N PRO A 589 -1.88 -42.76 5.40
CA PRO A 589 -1.01 -42.57 4.25
C PRO A 589 0.05 -41.52 4.56
N ALA A 590 1.30 -41.87 4.32
CA ALA A 590 2.44 -40.99 4.55
C ALA A 590 3.43 -41.12 3.41
N GLN A 591 4.10 -40.01 3.08
CA GLN A 591 5.20 -39.99 2.13
C GLN A 591 6.31 -39.10 2.65
N THR A 592 7.54 -39.51 2.38
CA THR A 592 8.74 -38.76 2.73
C THR A 592 9.07 -37.77 1.62
N GLN A 593 9.27 -36.51 1.97
CA GLN A 593 9.71 -35.47 1.05
C GLN A 593 10.78 -34.59 1.69
N PHE A 594 11.77 -34.22 0.90
CA PHE A 594 12.78 -33.23 1.23
C PHE A 594 12.31 -31.83 0.87
N CYS A 595 12.54 -30.87 1.77
CA CYS A 595 12.26 -29.45 1.56
C CYS A 595 13.50 -28.67 1.99
N ASP A 596 14.08 -27.89 1.09
CA ASP A 596 15.29 -27.11 1.34
C ASP A 596 15.05 -25.87 2.22
N ASN A 597 13.79 -25.45 2.37
CA ASN A 597 13.39 -24.36 3.25
C ASN A 597 11.89 -24.42 3.62
N GLN A 598 11.50 -23.59 4.59
CA GLN A 598 10.14 -23.57 5.13
C GLN A 598 9.09 -23.20 4.07
N LEU A 599 9.42 -22.31 3.15
CA LEU A 599 8.47 -21.88 2.11
C LEU A 599 8.13 -23.04 1.19
N VAL A 600 9.14 -23.80 0.76
CA VAL A 600 8.97 -24.99 -0.07
C VAL A 600 8.10 -26.02 0.66
N ARG A 601 8.29 -26.20 1.98
CA ARG A 601 7.42 -27.05 2.82
C ARG A 601 5.97 -26.57 2.88
N MET A 602 5.72 -25.26 2.82
CA MET A 602 4.38 -24.67 2.81
C MET A 602 3.67 -24.79 1.46
N VAL A 603 4.43 -24.82 0.36
CA VAL A 603 3.91 -24.92 -1.01
C VAL A 603 3.75 -26.37 -1.46
N LEU A 604 4.52 -27.33 -0.91
CA LEU A 604 4.44 -28.74 -1.24
C LEU A 604 3.00 -29.31 -1.32
N PRO A 605 2.05 -28.97 -0.42
CA PRO A 605 0.66 -29.42 -0.52
C PRO A 605 -0.08 -29.02 -1.82
N VAL A 606 0.43 -28.06 -2.61
CA VAL A 606 -0.12 -27.72 -3.93
C VAL A 606 0.08 -28.86 -4.94
N LEU A 607 1.11 -29.67 -4.74
CA LEU A 607 1.44 -30.82 -5.59
C LEU A 607 0.70 -32.11 -5.19
N GLU A 608 0.01 -32.09 -4.06
CA GLU A 608 -0.64 -33.26 -3.49
C GLU A 608 -2.17 -33.16 -3.60
N GLU A 609 -2.76 -34.15 -4.26
CA GLU A 609 -4.20 -34.23 -4.46
C GLU A 609 -4.89 -34.91 -3.27
N ASP A 610 -4.25 -35.90 -2.66
CA ASP A 610 -4.79 -36.62 -1.51
C ASP A 610 -4.49 -35.90 -0.19
N ARG A 611 -5.48 -35.13 0.29
CA ARG A 611 -5.39 -34.40 1.56
C ARG A 611 -5.30 -35.29 2.81
N SER A 612 -5.50 -36.60 2.68
CA SER A 612 -5.33 -37.55 3.79
C SER A 612 -3.87 -37.95 4.02
N VAL A 613 -2.98 -37.69 3.05
CA VAL A 613 -1.56 -37.99 3.22
C VAL A 613 -0.91 -37.06 4.24
N ARG A 614 0.12 -37.57 4.92
CA ARG A 614 1.04 -36.77 5.75
C ARG A 614 2.42 -36.77 5.15
N ILE A 615 3.05 -35.59 5.16
CA ILE A 615 4.41 -35.44 4.68
C ILE A 615 5.36 -35.65 5.85
N LEU A 616 6.17 -36.70 5.75
CA LEU A 616 7.29 -36.92 6.64
C LEU A 616 8.53 -36.22 6.06
N ARG A 617 9.35 -35.66 6.94
CA ARG A 617 10.59 -34.99 6.53
C ARG A 617 11.62 -36.03 6.09
N ALA A 618 12.19 -35.85 4.89
CA ALA A 618 13.39 -36.57 4.49
C ALA A 618 14.62 -36.06 5.25
N PRO A 619 15.52 -36.93 5.71
CA PRO A 619 16.79 -36.50 6.30
C PRO A 619 17.65 -35.71 5.31
N ASP A 620 18.30 -34.63 5.75
CA ASP A 620 19.15 -33.82 4.86
C ASP A 620 20.30 -34.65 4.29
N ALA A 621 20.85 -35.54 5.11
CA ALA A 621 21.90 -36.46 4.72
C ALA A 621 21.49 -37.39 3.57
N LEU A 622 20.21 -37.76 3.45
CA LEU A 622 19.71 -38.58 2.35
C LEU A 622 19.77 -37.78 1.04
N TYR A 623 19.22 -36.56 1.05
CA TYR A 623 19.25 -35.67 -0.10
C TYR A 623 20.70 -35.35 -0.53
N PHE A 624 21.56 -34.98 0.42
CA PHE A 624 22.95 -34.65 0.10
C PHE A 624 23.74 -35.86 -0.41
N ALA A 625 23.60 -37.04 0.20
CA ALA A 625 24.28 -38.23 -0.31
C ALA A 625 23.82 -38.60 -1.73
N GLN A 626 22.52 -38.51 -2.01
CA GLN A 626 21.97 -38.74 -3.36
C GLN A 626 22.49 -37.69 -4.36
N HIS A 627 22.59 -36.43 -3.94
CA HIS A 627 23.16 -35.36 -4.76
C HIS A 627 24.63 -35.61 -5.10
N GLU A 628 25.44 -36.11 -4.16
CA GLU A 628 26.85 -36.48 -4.42
C GLU A 628 26.96 -37.63 -5.44
N ILE A 629 26.06 -38.62 -5.39
CA ILE A 629 25.98 -39.71 -6.39
C ILE A 629 25.67 -39.14 -7.79
N CYS A 630 24.72 -38.22 -7.88
CA CYS A 630 24.39 -37.54 -9.14
C CYS A 630 25.60 -36.78 -9.69
N SER A 631 26.27 -36.00 -8.83
CA SER A 631 27.47 -35.22 -9.19
C SER A 631 28.62 -36.11 -9.64
N PHE A 632 28.82 -37.27 -9.01
CA PHE A 632 29.85 -38.23 -9.41
C PHE A 632 29.71 -38.70 -10.87
N TYR A 633 28.48 -38.99 -11.31
CA TYR A 633 28.23 -39.36 -12.71
C TYR A 633 28.32 -38.17 -13.66
N ALA A 634 27.81 -37.01 -13.25
CA ALA A 634 27.86 -35.78 -14.06
C ALA A 634 29.31 -35.31 -14.32
N GLU A 635 30.20 -35.39 -13.32
CA GLU A 635 31.63 -35.07 -13.46
C GLU A 635 32.36 -35.97 -14.47
N GLN A 636 31.87 -37.21 -14.65
CA GLN A 636 32.40 -38.16 -15.64
C GLN A 636 31.73 -38.03 -17.00
N GLU A 637 30.81 -37.06 -17.15
CA GLU A 637 29.95 -36.88 -18.32
C GLU A 637 29.10 -38.13 -18.65
N ASP A 638 28.89 -39.01 -17.67
CA ASP A 638 28.08 -40.23 -17.80
C ASP A 638 26.61 -39.92 -17.48
N PHE A 639 25.98 -39.12 -18.33
CA PHE A 639 24.63 -38.62 -18.11
C PHE A 639 23.55 -39.70 -18.17
N GLU A 640 23.81 -40.81 -18.89
CA GLU A 640 22.89 -41.96 -18.94
C GLU A 640 22.78 -42.64 -17.57
N ARG A 641 23.90 -42.73 -16.83
CA ARG A 641 23.88 -43.24 -15.45
C ARG A 641 23.45 -42.19 -14.45
N ALA A 642 23.69 -40.90 -14.71
CA ALA A 642 23.20 -39.82 -13.85
C ALA A 642 21.67 -39.68 -13.88
N LEU A 643 21.03 -39.97 -15.02
CA LEU A 643 19.59 -39.77 -15.21
C LEU A 643 18.69 -40.50 -14.20
N PRO A 644 18.83 -41.81 -13.92
CA PRO A 644 18.02 -42.47 -12.89
C PRO A 644 18.25 -41.88 -11.50
N GLU A 645 19.50 -41.52 -11.17
CA GLU A 645 19.85 -40.97 -9.86
C GLU A 645 19.25 -39.58 -9.63
N VAL A 646 19.25 -38.72 -10.66
CA VAL A 646 18.66 -37.38 -10.56
C VAL A 646 17.13 -37.41 -10.60
N ARG A 647 16.52 -38.40 -11.25
CA ARG A 647 15.07 -38.64 -11.16
C ARG A 647 14.67 -39.05 -9.75
N HIS A 648 15.47 -39.91 -9.11
CA HIS A 648 15.26 -40.28 -7.73
C HIS A 648 15.40 -39.06 -6.79
N LEU A 649 16.42 -38.22 -7.01
CA LEU A 649 16.55 -36.95 -6.29
C LEU A 649 15.35 -36.02 -6.50
N TYR A 650 14.81 -35.96 -7.71
CA TYR A 650 13.61 -35.20 -8.06
C TYR A 650 12.37 -35.72 -7.34
N ASP A 651 12.17 -37.04 -7.32
CA ASP A 651 11.04 -37.68 -6.64
C ASP A 651 11.10 -37.51 -5.10
N LEU A 652 12.31 -37.46 -4.54
CA LEU A 652 12.53 -37.17 -3.12
C LEU A 652 12.25 -35.70 -2.76
N ALA A 653 12.43 -34.76 -3.70
CA ALA A 653 12.40 -33.33 -3.44
C ALA A 653 11.54 -32.57 -4.47
N ARG A 654 10.27 -32.99 -4.64
CA ARG A 654 9.41 -32.54 -5.75
C ARG A 654 9.01 -31.08 -5.70
N SER A 655 9.15 -30.42 -4.56
CA SER A 655 8.87 -28.99 -4.40
C SER A 655 10.14 -28.11 -4.41
N SER A 656 11.34 -28.71 -4.43
CA SER A 656 12.61 -27.99 -4.47
C SER A 656 12.97 -27.57 -5.90
N MET A 657 13.35 -26.32 -6.10
CA MET A 657 13.81 -25.85 -7.42
C MET A 657 15.14 -26.45 -7.83
N GLN A 658 16.01 -26.73 -6.87
CA GLN A 658 17.33 -27.31 -7.09
C GLN A 658 17.23 -28.71 -7.70
N SER A 659 16.24 -29.51 -7.29
CA SER A 659 15.99 -30.83 -7.88
C SER A 659 15.50 -30.74 -9.33
N HIS A 660 14.61 -29.77 -9.64
CA HIS A 660 14.17 -29.49 -11.01
C HIS A 660 15.36 -29.08 -11.89
N PHE A 661 16.22 -28.19 -11.39
CA PHE A 661 17.36 -27.69 -12.16
C PHE A 661 18.37 -28.80 -12.42
N ALA A 662 18.63 -29.65 -11.43
CA ALA A 662 19.50 -30.82 -11.59
C ALA A 662 18.98 -31.75 -12.70
N LEU A 663 17.69 -32.08 -12.68
CA LEU A 663 17.08 -32.94 -13.69
C LEU A 663 17.08 -32.29 -15.09
N ILE A 664 16.70 -31.01 -15.19
CA ILE A 664 16.72 -30.23 -16.44
C ILE A 664 18.13 -30.18 -17.04
N ASN A 665 19.17 -30.03 -16.21
CA ASN A 665 20.55 -30.00 -16.68
C ASN A 665 21.00 -31.34 -17.28
N VAL A 666 20.70 -32.47 -16.62
CA VAL A 666 21.03 -33.80 -17.15
C VAL A 666 20.24 -34.08 -18.44
N LEU A 667 18.94 -33.78 -18.46
CA LEU A 667 18.09 -33.97 -19.64
C LEU A 667 18.58 -33.16 -20.84
N ALA A 668 19.08 -31.93 -20.63
CA ALA A 668 19.63 -31.12 -21.73
C ALA A 668 20.93 -31.69 -22.30
N ARG A 669 21.78 -32.29 -21.46
CA ARG A 669 22.99 -32.98 -21.95
C ARG A 669 22.67 -34.23 -22.77
N LEU A 670 21.51 -34.84 -22.51
CA LEU A 670 20.97 -35.96 -23.27
C LEU A 670 20.04 -35.54 -24.42
N GLU A 671 19.87 -34.23 -24.66
CA GLU A 671 19.00 -33.67 -25.70
C GLU A 671 17.52 -34.14 -25.60
N ARG A 672 17.05 -34.44 -24.37
CA ARG A 672 15.68 -34.90 -24.09
C ARG A 672 14.74 -33.73 -23.84
N PHE A 673 14.56 -32.88 -24.86
CA PHE A 673 13.85 -31.60 -24.74
C PHE A 673 12.38 -31.71 -24.36
N ASP A 674 11.67 -32.73 -24.83
CA ASP A 674 10.27 -32.96 -24.45
C ASP A 674 10.10 -33.16 -22.94
N GLU A 675 11.06 -33.82 -22.28
CA GLU A 675 11.02 -34.00 -20.82
C GLU A 675 11.44 -32.74 -20.07
N ILE A 676 12.32 -31.90 -20.64
CA ILE A 676 12.62 -30.60 -20.06
C ILE A 676 11.36 -29.75 -20.02
N ILE A 677 10.54 -29.78 -21.07
CA ILE A 677 9.27 -29.07 -21.11
C ILE A 677 8.39 -29.53 -19.93
N GLU A 678 8.20 -30.84 -19.75
CA GLU A 678 7.36 -31.37 -18.66
C GLU A 678 7.88 -30.99 -17.26
N VAL A 679 9.18 -31.13 -17.02
CA VAL A 679 9.80 -30.78 -15.72
C VAL A 679 9.73 -29.27 -15.47
N ALA A 680 10.03 -28.44 -16.47
CA ALA A 680 10.00 -26.98 -16.32
C ALA A 680 8.56 -26.48 -16.10
N ARG A 681 7.57 -27.06 -16.79
CA ARG A 681 6.15 -26.77 -16.56
C ARG A 681 5.72 -27.15 -15.15
N HIS A 682 6.17 -28.30 -14.63
CA HIS A 682 5.93 -28.67 -13.24
C HIS A 682 6.55 -27.66 -12.27
N GLY A 683 7.80 -27.25 -12.48
CA GLY A 683 8.47 -26.23 -11.67
C GLY A 683 7.75 -24.88 -11.67
N LEU A 684 7.27 -24.41 -12.83
CA LEU A 684 6.52 -23.15 -12.94
C LEU A 684 5.21 -23.16 -12.14
N ARG A 685 4.60 -24.33 -11.88
CA ARG A 685 3.39 -24.44 -11.05
C ARG A 685 3.63 -24.13 -9.57
N ILE A 686 4.88 -24.15 -9.11
CA ILE A 686 5.25 -23.95 -7.70
C ILE A 686 6.24 -22.80 -7.49
N ALA A 687 6.82 -22.26 -8.56
CA ALA A 687 7.78 -21.16 -8.49
C ALA A 687 7.14 -19.87 -7.96
N SER A 688 7.78 -19.27 -6.96
CA SER A 688 7.34 -18.00 -6.35
C SER A 688 8.39 -16.90 -6.41
N ASP A 689 9.68 -17.26 -6.54
CA ASP A 689 10.77 -16.29 -6.62
C ASP A 689 11.20 -16.00 -8.07
N ARG A 690 11.69 -14.78 -8.28
CA ARG A 690 12.03 -14.26 -9.60
C ARG A 690 13.17 -15.03 -10.29
N SER A 691 14.13 -15.53 -9.53
CA SER A 691 15.29 -16.25 -10.05
C SER A 691 14.89 -17.61 -10.61
N ALA A 692 14.10 -18.38 -9.86
CA ALA A 692 13.59 -19.65 -10.31
C ALA A 692 12.66 -19.49 -11.53
N ILE A 693 11.78 -18.49 -11.51
CA ILE A 693 10.91 -18.16 -12.66
C ILE A 693 11.74 -17.85 -13.91
N GLY A 694 12.78 -17.01 -13.76
CA GLY A 694 13.67 -16.66 -14.86
C GLY A 694 14.41 -17.85 -15.46
N TYR A 695 14.99 -18.70 -14.61
CA TYR A 695 15.68 -19.91 -15.06
C TYR A 695 14.73 -20.88 -15.78
N LEU A 696 13.53 -21.12 -15.22
CA LEU A 696 12.56 -22.04 -15.81
C LEU A 696 12.05 -21.56 -17.16
N PHE A 697 11.70 -20.27 -17.31
CA PHE A 697 11.31 -19.72 -18.61
C PHE A 697 12.45 -19.76 -19.63
N TYR A 698 13.69 -19.48 -19.22
CA TYR A 698 14.85 -19.57 -20.10
C TYR A 698 15.03 -21.01 -20.64
N ARG A 699 14.98 -22.02 -19.75
CA ARG A 699 15.13 -23.42 -20.15
C ARG A 699 13.95 -23.94 -20.96
N LEU A 700 12.74 -23.49 -20.65
CA LEU A 700 11.53 -23.81 -21.40
C LEU A 700 11.58 -23.21 -22.81
N ALA A 701 12.08 -21.98 -22.96
CA ALA A 701 12.28 -21.34 -24.25
C ALA A 701 13.23 -22.14 -25.14
N PHE A 702 14.39 -22.51 -24.59
CA PHE A 702 15.38 -23.32 -25.29
C PHE A 702 14.81 -24.70 -25.69
N ALA A 703 14.07 -25.35 -24.80
CA ALA A 703 13.46 -26.65 -25.11
C ALA A 703 12.39 -26.55 -26.20
N TYR A 704 11.51 -25.55 -26.16
CA TYR A 704 10.51 -25.32 -27.21
C TYR A 704 11.15 -25.02 -28.57
N TRP A 705 12.25 -24.27 -28.60
CA TRP A 705 12.97 -24.02 -29.85
C TRP A 705 13.49 -25.33 -30.45
N ASN A 706 14.12 -26.19 -29.65
CA ASN A 706 14.62 -27.48 -30.12
C ASN A 706 13.50 -28.48 -30.49
N CYS A 707 12.28 -28.27 -30.01
CA CYS A 707 11.08 -29.03 -30.41
C CYS A 707 10.28 -28.37 -31.55
N ASP A 708 10.84 -27.37 -32.24
CA ASP A 708 10.22 -26.64 -33.37
C ASP A 708 8.90 -25.92 -33.00
N GLN A 709 8.76 -25.51 -31.73
CA GLN A 709 7.63 -24.73 -31.20
C GLN A 709 8.02 -23.26 -31.05
N LEU A 710 8.36 -22.63 -32.18
CA LEU A 710 9.05 -21.33 -32.23
C LEU A 710 8.28 -20.18 -31.56
N ASP A 711 6.94 -20.14 -31.73
CA ASP A 711 6.10 -19.11 -31.09
C ASP A 711 6.14 -19.21 -29.55
N LEU A 712 6.16 -20.43 -29.01
CA LEU A 712 6.24 -20.67 -27.58
C LEU A 712 7.64 -20.38 -27.03
N ALA A 713 8.68 -20.71 -27.79
CA ALA A 713 10.05 -20.37 -27.45
C ALA A 713 10.23 -18.85 -27.35
N LEU A 714 9.75 -18.11 -28.35
CA LEU A 714 9.81 -16.65 -28.40
C LEU A 714 9.03 -16.01 -27.24
N ALA A 715 7.84 -16.53 -26.93
CA ALA A 715 7.05 -16.09 -25.79
C ALA A 715 7.77 -16.36 -24.45
N CYS A 716 8.38 -17.53 -24.26
CA CYS A 716 9.12 -17.86 -23.04
C CYS A 716 10.33 -16.95 -22.82
N TYR A 717 11.15 -16.70 -23.84
CA TYR A 717 12.27 -15.75 -23.73
C TYR A 717 11.79 -14.35 -23.33
N ARG A 718 10.66 -13.90 -23.88
CA ARG A 718 10.08 -12.59 -23.57
C ARG A 718 9.65 -12.46 -22.10
N LEU A 719 9.26 -13.56 -21.47
CA LEU A 719 8.80 -13.64 -20.08
C LEU A 719 9.93 -13.83 -19.06
N VAL A 720 11.19 -14.04 -19.49
CA VAL A 720 12.34 -14.03 -18.60
C VAL A 720 12.45 -12.64 -17.94
N PRO A 721 12.42 -12.55 -16.59
CA PRO A 721 12.51 -11.27 -15.90
C PRO A 721 13.83 -10.55 -16.22
N ARG A 722 13.77 -9.23 -16.45
CA ARG A 722 14.98 -8.42 -16.73
C ARG A 722 15.92 -8.41 -15.53
N GLY A 723 17.24 -8.31 -15.75
CA GLY A 723 18.21 -8.20 -14.65
C GLY A 723 18.52 -9.51 -13.91
N GLU A 724 17.91 -10.62 -14.31
CA GLU A 724 18.32 -11.97 -13.89
C GLU A 724 19.59 -12.41 -14.63
N GLU A 725 20.33 -13.37 -14.04
CA GLU A 725 21.60 -13.88 -14.57
C GLU A 725 21.49 -14.39 -16.01
N SER A 726 20.37 -15.04 -16.36
CA SER A 726 20.10 -15.54 -17.72
C SER A 726 19.53 -14.47 -18.67
N GLY A 727 19.30 -13.24 -18.22
CA GLY A 727 18.57 -12.22 -18.99
C GLY A 727 19.31 -11.74 -20.25
N SER A 728 20.64 -11.61 -20.19
CA SER A 728 21.45 -11.22 -21.36
C SER A 728 21.46 -12.33 -22.42
N SER A 729 21.72 -13.57 -22.01
CA SER A 729 21.70 -14.74 -22.90
C SER A 729 20.32 -14.97 -23.51
N ALA A 730 19.25 -14.81 -22.72
CA ALA A 730 17.88 -14.90 -23.21
C ALA A 730 17.60 -13.88 -24.32
N LEU A 731 18.09 -12.64 -24.20
CA LEU A 731 17.92 -11.61 -25.23
C LEU A 731 18.70 -11.92 -26.52
N GLU A 732 19.93 -12.41 -26.38
CA GLU A 732 20.76 -12.82 -27.53
C GLU A 732 20.13 -13.99 -28.29
N GLU A 733 19.70 -15.03 -27.57
CA GLU A 733 19.03 -16.21 -28.14
C GLU A 733 17.68 -15.84 -28.76
N MET A 734 16.88 -15.00 -28.10
CA MET A 734 15.63 -14.48 -28.64
C MET A 734 15.84 -13.75 -29.96
N GLN A 735 16.89 -12.92 -30.07
CA GLN A 735 17.20 -12.22 -31.31
C GLN A 735 17.61 -13.19 -32.42
N GLY A 736 18.34 -14.26 -32.08
CA GLY A 736 18.66 -15.36 -32.99
C GLY A 736 17.41 -16.03 -33.54
N LEU A 737 16.49 -16.42 -32.65
CA LEU A 737 15.22 -17.05 -33.00
C LEU A 737 14.33 -16.13 -33.85
N MET A 738 14.24 -14.84 -33.53
CA MET A 738 13.49 -13.87 -34.34
C MET A 738 14.02 -13.77 -35.77
N ASN A 739 15.35 -13.81 -35.95
CA ASN A 739 15.95 -13.80 -37.27
C ASN A 739 15.61 -15.06 -38.07
N GLU A 740 15.56 -16.23 -37.41
CA GLU A 740 15.14 -17.50 -38.01
C GLU A 740 13.66 -17.46 -38.44
N MET A 741 12.80 -16.90 -37.59
CA MET A 741 11.36 -16.75 -37.87
C MET A 741 11.04 -15.63 -38.88
N GLY A 742 11.99 -14.74 -39.18
CA GLY A 742 11.77 -13.56 -40.02
C GLY A 742 10.91 -12.47 -39.35
N VAL A 743 10.94 -12.40 -38.02
CA VAL A 743 10.18 -11.43 -37.21
C VAL A 743 11.07 -10.26 -36.84
N SER A 744 10.61 -9.02 -37.08
CA SER A 744 11.41 -7.81 -36.83
C SER A 744 11.28 -7.24 -35.43
N GLU A 745 10.18 -7.50 -34.73
CA GLU A 745 9.89 -6.95 -33.40
C GLU A 745 9.53 -8.08 -32.43
N PRO A 746 10.07 -8.09 -31.20
CA PRO A 746 9.72 -9.12 -30.22
C PRO A 746 8.26 -8.98 -29.81
N PRO A 747 7.58 -10.07 -29.41
CA PRO A 747 6.22 -9.97 -28.92
C PRO A 747 6.15 -9.03 -27.70
N THR A 748 5.02 -8.35 -27.59
CA THR A 748 4.68 -7.62 -26.38
C THR A 748 4.56 -8.58 -25.20
N PHE A 749 4.63 -8.05 -23.97
CA PHE A 749 4.44 -8.89 -22.78
C PHE A 749 3.06 -9.56 -22.82
N GLU A 750 2.00 -8.83 -23.15
CA GLU A 750 0.62 -9.34 -23.24
C GLU A 750 0.47 -10.46 -24.27
N GLU A 751 1.06 -10.32 -25.47
CA GLU A 751 1.04 -11.37 -26.50
C GLU A 751 1.79 -12.63 -26.05
N ALA A 752 2.93 -12.48 -25.37
CA ALA A 752 3.68 -13.61 -24.82
C ALA A 752 2.86 -14.35 -23.75
N VAL A 753 2.18 -13.61 -22.86
CA VAL A 753 1.28 -14.17 -21.87
C VAL A 753 0.13 -14.94 -22.52
N GLU A 754 -0.53 -14.35 -23.52
CA GLU A 754 -1.64 -15.00 -24.22
C GLU A 754 -1.19 -16.30 -24.91
N THR A 755 0.00 -16.30 -25.51
CA THR A 755 0.59 -17.47 -26.18
C THR A 755 0.82 -18.62 -25.20
N ILE A 756 1.39 -18.32 -24.02
CA ILE A 756 1.65 -19.32 -22.98
C ILE A 756 0.33 -19.84 -22.36
N HIS A 757 -0.65 -18.97 -22.15
CA HIS A 757 -1.99 -19.38 -21.69
C HIS A 757 -2.68 -20.33 -22.68
N LYS A 758 -2.57 -20.09 -23.99
CA LYS A 758 -3.11 -21.00 -25.03
C LYS A 758 -2.46 -22.38 -25.02
N ALA A 759 -1.21 -22.48 -24.56
CA ALA A 759 -0.51 -23.75 -24.35
C ALA A 759 -0.84 -24.44 -23.01
N GLY A 760 -1.76 -23.87 -22.22
CA GLY A 760 -2.17 -24.43 -20.93
C GLY A 760 -1.13 -24.26 -19.83
N LEU A 761 -0.35 -23.18 -19.90
CA LEU A 761 0.57 -22.74 -18.84
C LEU A 761 0.00 -21.50 -18.15
N GLU A 762 0.08 -21.46 -16.82
CA GLU A 762 -0.24 -20.26 -16.04
C GLU A 762 1.04 -19.50 -15.71
N LEU A 763 0.95 -18.17 -15.60
CA LEU A 763 2.09 -17.36 -15.17
C LEU A 763 2.34 -17.55 -13.66
N PRO A 764 3.60 -17.82 -13.26
CA PRO A 764 3.96 -17.85 -11.85
C PRO A 764 4.04 -16.43 -11.23
N PRO A 765 3.81 -16.29 -9.92
CA PRO A 765 3.31 -17.33 -9.02
C PRO A 765 1.84 -17.64 -9.34
N VAL A 766 1.52 -18.91 -9.57
CA VAL A 766 0.17 -19.32 -9.97
C VAL A 766 -0.82 -19.16 -8.83
N SER A 767 -2.12 -19.07 -9.15
CA SER A 767 -3.17 -18.83 -8.17
C SER A 767 -3.20 -19.87 -7.03
N ALA A 768 -2.85 -21.12 -7.32
CA ALA A 768 -2.78 -22.17 -6.31
C ALA A 768 -1.69 -21.90 -5.25
N VAL A 769 -0.52 -21.41 -5.66
CA VAL A 769 0.58 -21.07 -4.75
C VAL A 769 0.25 -19.82 -3.94
N THR A 770 -0.25 -18.78 -4.59
CA THR A 770 -0.61 -17.53 -3.89
C THR A 770 -1.73 -17.76 -2.88
N ASN A 771 -2.75 -18.55 -3.24
CA ASN A 771 -3.81 -18.95 -2.32
C ASN A 771 -3.29 -19.83 -1.18
N GLN A 772 -2.44 -20.84 -1.45
CA GLN A 772 -1.85 -21.70 -0.42
C GLN A 772 -1.09 -20.86 0.62
N LEU A 773 -0.24 -19.93 0.17
CA LEU A 773 0.53 -19.07 1.06
C LEU A 773 -0.37 -18.10 1.85
N ALA A 774 -1.37 -17.50 1.20
CA ALA A 774 -2.31 -16.61 1.85
C ALA A 774 -3.17 -17.32 2.90
N ASP A 775 -3.67 -18.52 2.57
CA ASP A 775 -4.50 -19.32 3.47
C ASP A 775 -3.67 -19.85 4.65
N ALA A 776 -2.44 -20.30 4.40
CA ALA A 776 -1.52 -20.70 5.45
C ALA A 776 -1.17 -19.52 6.35
N ALA A 777 -0.86 -18.35 5.79
CA ALA A 777 -0.55 -17.15 6.56
C ALA A 777 -1.70 -16.75 7.49
N VAL A 778 -2.93 -16.68 6.98
CA VAL A 778 -4.12 -16.35 7.78
C VAL A 778 -4.30 -17.36 8.92
N GLN A 779 -4.31 -18.65 8.59
CA GLN A 779 -4.59 -19.70 9.57
C GLN A 779 -3.46 -19.84 10.62
N LEU A 780 -2.19 -19.72 10.22
CA LEU A 780 -1.06 -19.78 11.14
C LEU A 780 -1.06 -18.58 12.11
N VAL A 781 -1.36 -17.37 11.61
CA VAL A 781 -1.47 -16.19 12.48
C VAL A 781 -2.65 -16.33 13.44
N ASP A 782 -3.85 -16.65 12.96
CA ASP A 782 -5.04 -16.75 13.82
C ASP A 782 -4.94 -17.87 14.88
N ASN A 783 -4.08 -18.86 14.67
CA ASN A 783 -3.83 -19.95 15.62
C ASN A 783 -2.50 -19.82 16.39
N GLY A 784 -1.79 -18.68 16.29
CA GLY A 784 -0.62 -18.41 17.12
C GLY A 784 0.65 -19.19 16.74
N PHE A 785 0.86 -19.47 15.45
CA PHE A 785 2.08 -20.05 14.88
C PHE A 785 2.88 -18.99 14.10
N PHE A 786 3.34 -17.95 14.79
CA PHE A 786 3.89 -16.74 14.16
C PHE A 786 5.20 -17.00 13.43
N PHE A 787 6.07 -17.84 13.99
CA PHE A 787 7.33 -18.23 13.32
C PHE A 787 7.07 -18.78 11.91
N LEU A 788 6.14 -19.72 11.78
CA LEU A 788 5.75 -20.35 10.51
C LEU A 788 5.06 -19.35 9.57
N ALA A 789 4.17 -18.50 10.11
CA ALA A 789 3.44 -17.52 9.32
C ALA A 789 4.34 -16.48 8.63
N ARG A 790 5.45 -16.10 9.26
CA ARG A 790 6.38 -15.08 8.73
C ARG A 790 6.90 -15.45 7.34
N GLY A 791 7.22 -16.71 7.09
CA GLY A 791 7.70 -17.16 5.79
C GLY A 791 6.67 -16.90 4.68
N CYS A 792 5.41 -17.25 4.92
CA CYS A 792 4.31 -17.03 3.99
C CYS A 792 4.07 -15.54 3.73
N ILE A 793 3.98 -14.73 4.80
CA ILE A 793 3.71 -13.28 4.70
C ILE A 793 4.85 -12.56 3.98
N PHE A 794 6.10 -12.93 4.26
CA PHE A 794 7.25 -12.34 3.59
C PHE A 794 7.21 -12.57 2.07
N GLN A 795 6.81 -13.76 1.64
CA GLN A 795 6.65 -14.05 0.20
C GLN A 795 5.46 -13.31 -0.40
N MET A 796 4.32 -13.26 0.31
CA MET A 796 3.20 -12.42 -0.13
C MET A 796 3.63 -10.96 -0.30
N TRP A 797 4.39 -10.40 0.64
CA TRP A 797 4.92 -9.05 0.54
C TRP A 797 5.83 -8.87 -0.67
N ARG A 798 6.76 -9.80 -0.93
CA ARG A 798 7.65 -9.75 -2.10
C ARG A 798 6.90 -9.83 -3.42
N THR A 799 5.85 -10.64 -3.50
CA THR A 799 5.04 -10.79 -4.73
C THR A 799 4.10 -9.62 -4.95
N MET A 800 3.46 -9.11 -3.89
CA MET A 800 2.40 -8.09 -3.99
C MET A 800 2.91 -6.65 -3.83
N GLY A 801 4.08 -6.43 -3.24
CA GLY A 801 4.67 -5.11 -3.06
C GLY A 801 3.87 -4.18 -2.15
N ASN A 802 3.12 -4.71 -1.18
CA ASN A 802 2.28 -3.92 -0.29
C ASN A 802 2.90 -3.78 1.12
N ASP A 803 3.12 -2.55 1.56
CA ASP A 803 3.76 -2.19 2.83
C ASP A 803 3.04 -2.75 4.06
N GLU A 804 1.72 -2.93 3.98
CA GLU A 804 0.90 -3.46 5.08
C GLU A 804 1.32 -4.90 5.44
N LEU A 805 1.72 -5.70 4.44
CA LEU A 805 2.26 -7.04 4.64
C LEU A 805 3.68 -7.01 5.22
N GLY A 806 4.49 -6.02 4.83
CA GLY A 806 5.82 -5.80 5.42
C GLY A 806 5.73 -5.44 6.91
N SER A 807 4.82 -4.53 7.25
CA SER A 807 4.53 -4.14 8.64
C SER A 807 3.94 -5.30 9.45
N LEU A 808 3.03 -6.09 8.88
CA LEU A 808 2.55 -7.34 9.48
C LEU A 808 3.70 -8.33 9.73
N ASN A 809 4.57 -8.57 8.74
CA ASN A 809 5.68 -9.50 8.87
C ASN A 809 6.63 -9.15 10.02
N ARG A 810 6.97 -7.86 10.16
CA ARG A 810 7.79 -7.35 11.27
C ARG A 810 7.07 -7.51 12.62
N SER A 811 5.74 -7.36 12.66
CA SER A 811 4.97 -7.49 13.91
C SER A 811 4.99 -8.88 14.53
N LEU A 812 5.27 -9.91 13.71
CA LEU A 812 5.36 -11.30 14.13
C LEU A 812 6.80 -11.72 14.48
N GLY A 813 7.77 -10.83 14.27
CA GLY A 813 9.17 -11.20 14.09
C GLY A 813 10.12 -11.10 15.25
#